data_AF-A0A3D1TQA1-F1
#
_entry.id   AF-A0A3D1TQA1-F1
#
_cell.length_a   1.000
_cell.length_b   1.000
_cell.length_c   1.000
_cell.angle_alpha   90.00
_cell.angle_beta   90.00
_cell.angle_gamma   90.00
#
_symmetry.space_group_name_H-M   'P 1'
#
loop_
_entity.id
_entity.type
_entity.pdbx_description
1 polymer ?
#
loop_
_entity_poly.entity_id
_entity_poly.type
_entity_poly.pdbx_seq_one_letter_code
_entity_poly.pdbx_strand_id
1 'polypeptide(L)'
;MLRRIARLITGLLATGLLLALAPSASAAATYDITQVGDADWVGITDSNGNDATKTPLASNGANVRVTFDVHIEDMSRLAEGDTITVPFNTADGSHYGPWGLFTSSNLPRVLRNRDGADMFILTAPNGHTLTMTRTSATAVGSFDGSVTVATQLWQWNPSATSSTWMVGNSHSITFSNRKSVSNPCTRNSGTPNPEVSNSLIGLYLYMRNCQTMTTLAKNGDTSSIGTDDQITWFHVSAETGRMAGNDLWANGYWVQTAYDENTPGATYDTRDNANYLAQDTNADVSTFAKTRTDLKPGHYAIRTLSDGSLAVACNYGSRLPGRKNSLQVQNKGNGTTLKLLAKTGHIWQNAQFGVKVHFADESIPNRVKVEMQSTESAYRTTTLTTKPLDPAVGAGQSAIRYDPNGGDGDAFRKAGDPGTQATTPEAATFLRKGYAFAGWNTKADGTGVAYQAGADVAYPAEGDTLTLYARWETNSYKTEFRDWQGRTITSGTARYGTTPTVPALSDTTWLADPDMNFDNVDGWRDDWWHGSPTFTKDGLTVNSRDTRANGKTVGANAAIHVEADADYSEANATNAAKSSGIGFNINNRNNSYQGWHACPNGRQCEVDAVLTAGLASSQTIEPWVQIDNDRFNGYGTATVHHMQLTQVDPTTHNGIARDGYVFTGWDKDPSKPVEGDTVYTAQYRPAVYKIRFDANGGTGAMAEQSHTYDRKQALTANTFAREGYRFTGWNTRGDGKGKAFTDKQTVTNLLTHDGATGVLYAQWERLPETALPWSGGTMTHNLTTILGGLLILAIPFVLMRRRRLG
;
A
#
# COMPACT_ATOMS: atom_id res chain seq x y z
N MET A 1 33.20 -60.53 -34.42
CA MET A 1 34.57 -61.11 -34.36
C MET A 1 35.52 -60.05 -33.80
N LEU A 2 36.57 -60.45 -33.06
CA LEU A 2 37.76 -59.67 -32.59
C LEU A 2 37.50 -58.29 -31.91
N ARG A 3 37.93 -58.01 -30.65
CA ARG A 3 39.29 -57.89 -30.07
C ARG A 3 40.12 -56.72 -30.67
N ARG A 4 40.95 -55.94 -29.95
CA ARG A 4 41.18 -55.52 -28.54
C ARG A 4 42.62 -54.95 -28.46
N ILE A 5 42.82 -53.67 -28.15
CA ILE A 5 44.10 -52.96 -27.82
C ILE A 5 43.67 -51.67 -27.06
N ALA A 6 44.26 -51.10 -25.99
CA ALA A 6 45.17 -51.49 -24.88
C ALA A 6 44.70 -50.67 -23.61
N ARG A 7 45.28 -50.52 -22.40
CA ARG A 7 46.60 -50.75 -21.73
C ARG A 7 47.74 -49.79 -22.12
N LEU A 8 48.68 -49.40 -21.24
CA LEU A 8 48.91 -49.68 -19.79
C LEU A 8 48.61 -48.39 -18.94
N ILE A 9 48.93 -48.15 -17.66
CA ILE A 9 49.69 -48.88 -16.59
C ILE A 9 48.99 -48.74 -15.20
N THR A 10 49.68 -48.69 -14.05
CA THR A 10 49.10 -48.90 -12.69
C THR A 10 49.99 -48.40 -11.53
N GLY A 11 49.41 -47.82 -10.46
CA GLY A 11 49.99 -47.75 -9.09
C GLY A 11 49.62 -46.48 -8.27
N LEU A 12 49.48 -46.51 -6.93
CA LEU A 12 49.47 -47.63 -5.97
C LEU A 12 48.78 -47.24 -4.62
N LEU A 13 48.23 -48.26 -3.91
CA LEU A 13 47.92 -48.46 -2.46
C LEU A 13 48.36 -47.40 -1.41
N ALA A 14 47.72 -47.21 -0.22
CA ALA A 14 46.56 -47.78 0.51
C ALA A 14 46.03 -46.68 1.51
N THR A 15 44.97 -46.76 2.34
CA THR A 15 44.42 -47.80 3.24
C THR A 15 42.90 -47.64 3.41
N GLY A 16 42.17 -48.70 3.81
CA GLY A 16 40.70 -48.73 3.77
C GLY A 16 39.96 -48.66 5.11
N LEU A 17 38.63 -48.65 5.02
CA LEU A 17 37.68 -49.02 6.08
C LEU A 17 36.54 -49.87 5.45
N LEU A 18 35.69 -50.49 6.28
CA LEU A 18 34.86 -51.63 5.89
C LEU A 18 33.75 -51.31 4.87
N LEU A 19 33.36 -52.32 4.09
CA LEU A 19 32.11 -52.31 3.36
C LEU A 19 30.94 -52.36 4.36
N ALA A 20 30.23 -51.24 4.50
CA ALA A 20 28.81 -51.26 4.80
C ALA A 20 28.06 -51.14 3.46
N LEU A 21 27.81 -52.28 2.79
CA LEU A 21 26.80 -52.33 1.74
C LEU A 21 25.44 -52.22 2.42
N ALA A 22 24.98 -50.99 2.64
CA ALA A 22 23.56 -50.74 2.87
C ALA A 22 22.80 -51.34 1.66
N PRO A 23 21.71 -52.09 1.88
CA PRO A 23 20.90 -52.54 0.77
C PRO A 23 20.39 -51.31 0.03
N SER A 24 20.81 -51.15 -1.22
CA SER A 24 20.29 -50.11 -2.10
C SER A 24 18.78 -50.29 -2.18
N ALA A 25 18.02 -49.33 -1.66
CA ALA A 25 16.58 -49.40 -1.62
C ALA A 25 16.05 -49.74 -3.02
N SER A 26 15.37 -50.88 -3.15
CA SER A 26 14.63 -51.18 -4.37
C SER A 26 13.62 -50.04 -4.57
N ALA A 27 13.51 -49.54 -5.79
CA ALA A 27 12.39 -48.66 -6.11
C ALA A 27 11.11 -49.46 -5.86
N ALA A 28 10.24 -48.94 -4.98
CA ALA A 28 8.97 -49.58 -4.66
C ALA A 28 8.17 -49.79 -5.96
N ALA A 29 7.70 -51.02 -6.16
CA ALA A 29 6.90 -51.37 -7.32
C ALA A 29 5.45 -50.87 -7.16
N THR A 30 4.77 -50.69 -8.29
CA THR A 30 3.32 -50.53 -8.34
C THR A 30 2.73 -51.64 -9.17
N TYR A 31 1.79 -52.37 -8.57
CA TYR A 31 1.03 -53.44 -9.19
C TYR A 31 -0.43 -53.00 -9.37
N ASP A 32 -1.05 -53.36 -10.48
CA ASP A 32 -2.51 -53.48 -10.46
C ASP A 32 -2.90 -54.70 -9.63
N ILE A 33 -4.02 -54.63 -8.91
CA ILE A 33 -4.53 -55.75 -8.09
C ILE A 33 -4.53 -57.07 -8.87
N THR A 34 -4.92 -57.04 -10.15
CA THR A 34 -5.04 -58.23 -11.01
C THR A 34 -3.72 -58.86 -11.44
N GLN A 35 -2.58 -58.31 -10.99
CA GLN A 35 -1.25 -58.90 -11.15
C GLN A 35 -0.81 -59.72 -9.92
N VAL A 36 -1.49 -59.56 -8.78
CA VAL A 36 -1.12 -60.11 -7.46
C VAL A 36 -2.29 -60.77 -6.71
N GLY A 37 -3.52 -60.65 -7.22
CA GLY A 37 -4.74 -61.24 -6.69
C GLY A 37 -5.98 -60.57 -7.30
N ASP A 38 -7.02 -60.36 -6.50
CA ASP A 38 -8.27 -59.77 -6.96
C ASP A 38 -9.04 -59.04 -5.84
N ALA A 39 -10.21 -58.51 -6.18
CA ALA A 39 -11.12 -57.83 -5.27
C ALA A 39 -12.57 -58.01 -5.74
N ASP A 40 -13.51 -58.19 -4.82
CA ASP A 40 -14.95 -58.42 -5.12
C ASP A 40 -15.86 -57.74 -4.07
N TRP A 41 -17.12 -57.51 -4.42
CA TRP A 41 -18.10 -56.81 -3.59
C TRP A 41 -18.82 -57.75 -2.61
N VAL A 42 -18.54 -57.60 -1.32
CA VAL A 42 -19.31 -58.28 -0.25
C VAL A 42 -20.73 -57.75 -0.17
N GLY A 43 -20.92 -56.44 -0.34
CA GLY A 43 -22.27 -55.86 -0.39
C GLY A 43 -22.36 -54.35 -0.15
N ILE A 44 -23.58 -53.84 -0.26
CA ILE A 44 -23.97 -52.48 0.07
C ILE A 44 -25.24 -52.50 0.93
N THR A 45 -25.22 -51.80 2.06
CA THR A 45 -26.33 -51.72 3.02
C THR A 45 -26.72 -50.27 3.31
N ASP A 46 -28.00 -50.02 3.61
CA ASP A 46 -28.47 -48.72 4.08
C ASP A 46 -28.05 -48.43 5.54
N SER A 47 -28.41 -47.24 6.05
CA SER A 47 -28.14 -46.85 7.44
C SER A 47 -28.74 -47.78 8.52
N ASN A 48 -29.72 -48.61 8.15
CA ASN A 48 -30.40 -49.56 9.04
C ASN A 48 -29.83 -50.99 8.91
N GLY A 49 -28.90 -51.23 7.98
CA GLY A 49 -28.35 -52.55 7.67
C GLY A 49 -29.13 -53.34 6.60
N ASN A 50 -30.12 -52.73 5.92
CA ASN A 50 -30.84 -53.40 4.84
C ASN A 50 -29.96 -53.48 3.59
N ASP A 51 -29.86 -54.66 2.98
CA ASP A 51 -29.19 -54.88 1.70
C ASP A 51 -29.84 -54.06 0.57
N ALA A 52 -29.05 -53.19 -0.06
CA ALA A 52 -29.48 -52.28 -1.12
C ALA A 52 -29.62 -52.95 -2.50
N THR A 53 -29.01 -54.13 -2.71
CA THR A 53 -29.29 -54.95 -3.90
C THR A 53 -30.74 -55.44 -3.88
N LYS A 54 -31.32 -55.63 -2.68
CA LYS A 54 -32.69 -56.06 -2.44
C LYS A 54 -33.67 -54.91 -2.17
N THR A 55 -33.20 -53.80 -1.59
CA THR A 55 -34.05 -52.69 -1.11
C THR A 55 -33.73 -51.38 -1.82
N PRO A 56 -34.67 -50.74 -2.56
CA PRO A 56 -34.40 -49.51 -3.28
C PRO A 56 -34.00 -48.34 -2.36
N LEU A 57 -32.76 -47.88 -2.53
CA LEU A 57 -32.19 -46.73 -1.82
C LEU A 57 -32.98 -45.43 -2.07
N ALA A 58 -32.74 -44.43 -1.24
CA ALA A 58 -33.18 -43.06 -1.51
C ALA A 58 -32.66 -42.57 -2.88
N SER A 59 -33.35 -41.59 -3.47
CA SER A 59 -32.99 -41.04 -4.78
C SER A 59 -31.85 -40.00 -4.72
N ASN A 60 -31.54 -39.42 -3.56
CA ASN A 60 -30.38 -38.57 -3.35
C ASN A 60 -30.00 -38.58 -1.85
N GLY A 61 -28.74 -38.32 -1.52
CA GLY A 61 -28.24 -38.25 -0.15
C GLY A 61 -28.35 -39.58 0.62
N ALA A 62 -28.18 -40.71 -0.05
CA ALA A 62 -28.38 -42.03 0.55
C ALA A 62 -27.18 -42.44 1.44
N ASN A 63 -27.39 -42.51 2.76
CA ASN A 63 -26.39 -43.01 3.70
C ASN A 63 -26.27 -44.55 3.57
N VAL A 64 -25.05 -45.03 3.33
CA VAL A 64 -24.75 -46.44 3.11
C VAL A 64 -23.50 -46.90 3.86
N ARG A 65 -23.39 -48.20 4.10
CA ARG A 65 -22.11 -48.88 4.27
C ARG A 65 -21.86 -49.79 3.08
N VAL A 66 -20.65 -49.76 2.53
CA VAL A 66 -20.23 -50.56 1.39
C VAL A 66 -19.00 -51.36 1.80
N THR A 67 -19.01 -52.64 1.48
CA THR A 67 -17.93 -53.57 1.81
C THR A 67 -17.48 -54.30 0.55
N PHE A 68 -16.16 -54.33 0.34
CA PHE A 68 -15.50 -55.16 -0.66
C PHE A 68 -14.33 -55.89 0.02
N ASP A 69 -14.06 -57.10 -0.45
CA ASP A 69 -12.91 -57.88 -0.02
C ASP A 69 -11.79 -57.74 -1.06
N VAL A 70 -10.57 -57.88 -0.56
CA VAL A 70 -9.33 -57.90 -1.34
C VAL A 70 -8.59 -59.18 -1.00
N HIS A 71 -8.24 -59.95 -2.03
CA HIS A 71 -7.42 -61.15 -1.90
C HIS A 71 -6.09 -60.96 -2.62
N ILE A 72 -4.99 -61.37 -1.99
CA ILE A 72 -3.64 -61.41 -2.56
C ILE A 72 -3.19 -62.87 -2.55
N GLU A 73 -2.80 -63.41 -3.71
CA GLU A 73 -2.44 -64.83 -3.87
C GLU A 73 -1.19 -65.21 -3.07
N ASP A 74 -0.17 -64.33 -3.09
CA ASP A 74 1.14 -64.58 -2.48
C ASP A 74 1.81 -63.27 -2.02
N MET A 75 1.79 -63.05 -0.71
CA MET A 75 2.42 -61.92 -0.03
C MET A 75 3.95 -61.90 -0.12
N SER A 76 4.60 -62.99 -0.53
CA SER A 76 6.06 -63.02 -0.72
C SER A 76 6.51 -62.30 -2.00
N ARG A 77 5.57 -61.97 -2.89
CA ARG A 77 5.80 -61.19 -4.12
C ARG A 77 5.84 -59.68 -3.89
N LEU A 78 5.69 -59.21 -2.65
CA LEU A 78 5.54 -57.80 -2.27
C LEU A 78 6.61 -57.40 -1.23
N ALA A 79 7.49 -56.47 -1.59
CA ALA A 79 8.46 -55.85 -0.69
C ALA A 79 7.81 -54.75 0.16
N GLU A 80 8.47 -54.36 1.26
CA GLU A 80 8.08 -53.17 2.02
C GLU A 80 8.11 -51.92 1.11
N GLY A 81 7.06 -51.11 1.19
CA GLY A 81 6.86 -49.93 0.35
C GLY A 81 6.17 -50.21 -0.99
N ASP A 82 6.10 -51.45 -1.47
CA ASP A 82 5.38 -51.79 -2.70
C ASP A 82 3.90 -51.40 -2.62
N THR A 83 3.34 -51.02 -3.76
CA THR A 83 2.00 -50.45 -3.87
C THR A 83 1.10 -51.28 -4.76
N ILE A 84 -0.16 -51.43 -4.37
CA ILE A 84 -1.16 -52.14 -5.16
C ILE A 84 -2.34 -51.18 -5.43
N THR A 85 -2.73 -51.02 -6.68
CA THR A 85 -3.90 -50.21 -7.08
C THR A 85 -5.11 -51.10 -7.32
N VAL A 86 -6.22 -50.81 -6.63
CA VAL A 86 -7.54 -51.41 -6.89
C VAL A 86 -8.40 -50.36 -7.61
N PRO A 87 -8.75 -50.55 -8.90
CA PRO A 87 -9.58 -49.62 -9.65
C PRO A 87 -11.06 -49.78 -9.32
N PHE A 88 -11.78 -48.66 -9.29
CA PHE A 88 -13.23 -48.57 -9.03
C PHE A 88 -13.94 -47.77 -10.13
N ASN A 89 -14.87 -48.43 -10.82
CA ASN A 89 -15.55 -47.89 -12.00
C ASN A 89 -17.08 -47.96 -11.86
N THR A 90 -17.78 -47.32 -12.80
CA THR A 90 -19.26 -47.25 -12.85
C THR A 90 -19.72 -47.58 -14.25
N ALA A 91 -20.79 -48.35 -14.40
CA ALA A 91 -21.39 -48.59 -15.71
C ALA A 91 -22.18 -47.36 -16.18
N ASP A 92 -22.10 -47.05 -17.48
CA ASP A 92 -22.74 -45.89 -18.08
C ASP A 92 -24.24 -45.79 -17.74
N GLY A 93 -24.68 -44.57 -17.43
CA GLY A 93 -26.07 -44.30 -17.05
C GLY A 93 -26.45 -44.64 -15.61
N SER A 94 -25.56 -45.22 -14.79
CA SER A 94 -25.83 -45.47 -13.36
C SER A 94 -26.25 -44.21 -12.58
N HIS A 95 -27.19 -44.37 -11.64
CA HIS A 95 -27.70 -43.27 -10.81
C HIS A 95 -26.67 -42.71 -9.82
N TYR A 96 -25.84 -43.59 -9.24
CA TYR A 96 -24.74 -43.29 -8.31
C TYR A 96 -23.42 -43.86 -8.85
N GLY A 97 -22.28 -43.28 -8.44
CA GLY A 97 -20.93 -43.82 -8.63
C GLY A 97 -20.18 -44.02 -7.29
N PRO A 98 -19.12 -44.85 -7.24
CA PRO A 98 -18.37 -45.16 -6.02
C PRO A 98 -17.45 -44.02 -5.56
N TRP A 99 -17.39 -42.91 -6.29
CA TRP A 99 -16.40 -41.83 -6.10
C TRP A 99 -16.49 -41.12 -4.74
N GLY A 100 -17.62 -41.24 -4.04
CA GLY A 100 -17.81 -40.77 -2.67
C GLY A 100 -17.35 -41.74 -1.57
N LEU A 101 -16.89 -42.95 -1.91
CA LEU A 101 -16.36 -43.91 -0.93
C LEU A 101 -15.06 -43.39 -0.29
N PHE A 102 -14.09 -43.03 -1.13
CA PHE A 102 -12.70 -42.84 -0.68
C PHE A 102 -12.37 -41.43 -0.19
N THR A 103 -13.32 -40.79 0.47
CA THR A 103 -13.06 -39.54 1.20
C THR A 103 -12.21 -39.84 2.44
N SER A 104 -11.20 -39.00 2.70
CA SER A 104 -10.07 -39.33 3.59
C SER A 104 -10.41 -39.47 5.08
N SER A 105 -11.64 -39.16 5.49
CA SER A 105 -12.16 -39.40 6.84
C SER A 105 -12.82 -40.78 7.02
N ASN A 106 -13.25 -41.42 5.93
CA ASN A 106 -14.16 -42.58 5.97
C ASN A 106 -13.53 -43.89 5.49
N LEU A 107 -12.39 -43.81 4.80
CA LEU A 107 -11.55 -44.96 4.46
C LEU A 107 -10.76 -45.44 5.71
N PRO A 108 -10.81 -46.74 6.08
CA PRO A 108 -9.91 -47.30 7.09
C PRO A 108 -8.44 -47.07 6.71
N ARG A 109 -7.60 -46.59 7.63
CA ARG A 109 -6.19 -46.22 7.30
C ARG A 109 -5.25 -47.40 7.06
N VAL A 110 -5.58 -48.58 7.58
CA VAL A 110 -4.77 -49.79 7.50
C VAL A 110 -5.64 -51.02 7.30
N LEU A 111 -5.13 -52.00 6.56
CA LEU A 111 -5.73 -53.31 6.38
C LEU A 111 -4.91 -54.33 7.21
N ARG A 112 -5.60 -55.08 8.08
CA ARG A 112 -4.97 -55.97 9.08
C ARG A 112 -5.13 -57.43 8.71
N ASN A 113 -4.15 -58.26 9.12
CA ASN A 113 -4.32 -59.71 9.12
C ASN A 113 -5.18 -60.17 10.32
N ARG A 114 -5.44 -61.48 10.41
CA ARG A 114 -6.26 -62.07 11.51
C ARG A 114 -5.63 -61.93 12.89
N ASP A 115 -4.32 -61.75 12.97
CA ASP A 115 -3.56 -61.55 14.21
C ASP A 115 -3.49 -60.05 14.62
N GLY A 116 -4.07 -59.16 13.82
CA GLY A 116 -4.13 -57.71 14.07
C GLY A 116 -2.93 -56.90 13.55
N ALA A 117 -1.98 -57.51 12.86
CA ALA A 117 -0.84 -56.82 12.28
C ALA A 117 -1.25 -55.96 11.07
N ASP A 118 -0.76 -54.72 11.01
CA ASP A 118 -0.99 -53.78 9.91
C ASP A 118 -0.20 -54.24 8.67
N MET A 119 -0.89 -54.81 7.67
CA MET A 119 -0.27 -55.39 6.47
C MET A 119 -0.11 -54.38 5.33
N PHE A 120 -1.10 -53.50 5.19
CA PHE A 120 -1.13 -52.44 4.19
C PHE A 120 -1.62 -51.13 4.81
N ILE A 121 -1.00 -50.02 4.42
CA ILE A 121 -1.53 -48.67 4.61
C ILE A 121 -2.46 -48.37 3.43
N LEU A 122 -3.68 -47.92 3.70
CA LEU A 122 -4.68 -47.62 2.69
C LEU A 122 -4.74 -46.11 2.42
N THR A 123 -4.66 -45.75 1.15
CA THR A 123 -4.83 -44.37 0.66
C THR A 123 -5.71 -44.39 -0.59
N ALA A 124 -6.17 -43.22 -1.03
CA ALA A 124 -6.86 -43.06 -2.30
C ALA A 124 -6.41 -41.76 -2.96
N PRO A 125 -5.60 -41.80 -4.04
CA PRO A 125 -5.12 -40.59 -4.72
C PRO A 125 -6.24 -39.86 -5.49
N ASN A 126 -7.36 -40.53 -5.76
CA ASN A 126 -8.54 -39.99 -6.43
C ASN A 126 -9.78 -40.86 -6.12
N GLY A 127 -10.98 -40.46 -6.55
CA GLY A 127 -12.23 -41.19 -6.29
C GLY A 127 -12.40 -42.54 -7.01
N HIS A 128 -11.48 -42.92 -7.90
CA HIS A 128 -11.55 -44.10 -8.78
C HIS A 128 -10.49 -45.16 -8.43
N THR A 129 -9.64 -44.93 -7.43
CA THR A 129 -8.52 -45.82 -7.12
C THR A 129 -8.25 -45.87 -5.63
N LEU A 130 -8.25 -47.08 -5.06
CA LEU A 130 -7.63 -47.37 -3.77
C LEU A 130 -6.16 -47.75 -4.02
N THR A 131 -5.25 -47.25 -3.19
CA THR A 131 -3.83 -47.63 -3.19
C THR A 131 -3.47 -48.25 -1.84
N MET A 132 -2.93 -49.46 -1.87
CA MET A 132 -2.54 -50.25 -0.70
C MET A 132 -1.01 -50.32 -0.67
N THR A 133 -0.37 -49.68 0.30
CA THR A 133 1.09 -49.66 0.45
C THR A 133 1.53 -50.70 1.48
N ARG A 134 2.40 -51.63 1.08
CA ARG A 134 2.88 -52.75 1.87
C ARG A 134 3.77 -52.29 3.03
N THR A 135 3.46 -52.73 4.25
CA THR A 135 4.24 -52.43 5.46
C THR A 135 5.44 -53.36 5.64
N SER A 136 6.30 -53.08 6.63
CA SER A 136 7.37 -53.97 7.12
C SER A 136 6.88 -55.26 7.78
N ALA A 137 5.57 -55.43 8.02
CA ALA A 137 5.04 -56.59 8.74
C ALA A 137 5.28 -57.89 7.96
N THR A 138 5.92 -58.88 8.58
CA THR A 138 6.24 -60.17 7.95
C THR A 138 4.98 -61.01 7.72
N ALA A 139 4.72 -61.40 6.48
CA ALA A 139 3.70 -62.37 6.10
C ALA A 139 4.15 -63.22 4.90
N VAL A 140 3.61 -64.43 4.80
CA VAL A 140 3.91 -65.42 3.75
C VAL A 140 2.62 -66.18 3.39
N GLY A 141 2.48 -66.60 2.13
CA GLY A 141 1.23 -67.16 1.61
C GLY A 141 0.22 -66.06 1.25
N SER A 142 -1.05 -66.43 1.10
CA SER A 142 -2.11 -65.51 0.69
C SER A 142 -2.55 -64.54 1.81
N PHE A 143 -3.23 -63.46 1.43
CA PHE A 143 -3.84 -62.52 2.35
C PHE A 143 -5.28 -62.20 1.93
N ASP A 144 -6.20 -62.25 2.89
CA ASP A 144 -7.60 -61.81 2.72
C ASP A 144 -7.84 -60.60 3.63
N GLY A 145 -8.40 -59.51 3.10
CA GLY A 145 -8.73 -58.31 3.88
C GLY A 145 -10.01 -57.63 3.41
N SER A 146 -10.90 -57.33 4.36
CA SER A 146 -12.19 -56.68 4.09
C SER A 146 -12.15 -55.19 4.35
N VAL A 147 -12.58 -54.38 3.38
CA VAL A 147 -12.64 -52.92 3.49
C VAL A 147 -14.10 -52.47 3.55
N THR A 148 -14.54 -52.01 4.72
CA THR A 148 -15.87 -51.42 4.91
C THR A 148 -15.78 -49.89 5.02
N VAL A 149 -16.54 -49.20 4.19
CA VAL A 149 -16.62 -47.73 4.12
C VAL A 149 -18.05 -47.28 4.40
N ALA A 150 -18.23 -46.30 5.28
CA ALA A 150 -19.51 -45.60 5.47
C ALA A 150 -19.48 -44.27 4.68
N THR A 151 -20.50 -43.98 3.87
CA THR A 151 -20.56 -42.71 3.11
C THR A 151 -22.01 -42.31 2.77
N GLN A 152 -22.17 -41.10 2.23
CA GLN A 152 -23.45 -40.59 1.72
C GLN A 152 -23.36 -40.46 0.19
N LEU A 153 -24.21 -41.19 -0.53
CA LEU A 153 -24.24 -41.19 -1.99
C LEU A 153 -25.09 -40.04 -2.52
N TRP A 154 -24.50 -39.25 -3.41
CA TRP A 154 -25.13 -38.11 -4.07
C TRP A 154 -25.50 -38.43 -5.51
N GLN A 155 -26.68 -37.99 -5.91
CA GLN A 155 -27.31 -38.28 -7.20
C GLN A 155 -26.46 -37.79 -8.37
N TRP A 156 -26.18 -38.68 -9.33
CA TRP A 156 -25.45 -38.37 -10.56
C TRP A 156 -26.36 -38.38 -11.80
N ASN A 157 -26.98 -39.53 -12.12
CA ASN A 157 -28.00 -39.61 -13.18
C ASN A 157 -29.42 -39.67 -12.57
N PRO A 158 -30.14 -38.54 -12.43
CA PRO A 158 -31.46 -38.50 -11.79
C PRO A 158 -32.57 -39.23 -12.55
N SER A 159 -32.32 -39.64 -13.81
CA SER A 159 -33.27 -40.41 -14.63
C SER A 159 -33.22 -41.91 -14.39
N ALA A 160 -32.13 -42.42 -13.80
CA ALA A 160 -31.91 -43.85 -13.58
C ALA A 160 -32.59 -44.37 -12.30
N THR A 161 -32.79 -45.69 -12.26
CA THR A 161 -33.41 -46.43 -11.14
C THR A 161 -32.51 -47.54 -10.60
N SER A 162 -31.27 -47.62 -11.09
CA SER A 162 -30.24 -48.54 -10.64
C SER A 162 -28.85 -47.93 -10.76
N SER A 163 -27.90 -48.50 -10.05
CA SER A 163 -26.47 -48.23 -10.18
C SER A 163 -25.71 -49.55 -10.27
N THR A 164 -24.74 -49.62 -11.17
CA THR A 164 -23.84 -50.76 -11.32
C THR A 164 -22.40 -50.28 -11.15
N TRP A 165 -21.74 -50.73 -10.10
CA TRP A 165 -20.34 -50.40 -9.80
C TRP A 165 -19.44 -51.59 -10.10
N MET A 166 -18.19 -51.32 -10.44
CA MET A 166 -17.19 -52.32 -10.80
C MET A 166 -15.93 -52.15 -9.96
N VAL A 167 -15.30 -53.25 -9.57
CA VAL A 167 -14.01 -53.31 -8.86
C VAL A 167 -13.08 -54.31 -9.56
N GLY A 168 -11.77 -53.99 -9.60
CA GLY A 168 -10.80 -54.79 -10.35
C GLY A 168 -11.13 -54.87 -11.84
N ASN A 169 -10.90 -56.04 -12.46
CA ASN A 169 -11.11 -56.22 -13.91
C ASN A 169 -12.55 -56.55 -14.33
N SER A 170 -13.45 -57.01 -13.45
CA SER A 170 -14.80 -57.47 -13.86
C SER A 170 -15.86 -57.58 -12.76
N HIS A 171 -15.50 -57.58 -11.47
CA HIS A 171 -16.47 -57.82 -10.40
C HIS A 171 -17.43 -56.64 -10.24
N SER A 172 -18.73 -56.90 -10.26
CA SER A 172 -19.74 -55.84 -10.29
C SER A 172 -20.89 -56.05 -9.32
N ILE A 173 -21.30 -54.97 -8.66
CA ILE A 173 -22.48 -54.94 -7.80
C ILE A 173 -23.53 -54.01 -8.40
N THR A 174 -24.75 -54.53 -8.55
CA THR A 174 -25.91 -53.77 -9.04
C THR A 174 -26.94 -53.63 -7.95
N PHE A 175 -27.37 -52.40 -7.68
CA PHE A 175 -28.38 -52.08 -6.69
C PHE A 175 -29.40 -51.08 -7.22
N SER A 176 -30.60 -51.08 -6.62
CA SER A 176 -31.72 -50.25 -7.07
C SER A 176 -31.85 -48.97 -6.25
N ASN A 177 -32.37 -47.93 -6.89
CA ASN A 177 -32.73 -46.68 -6.23
C ASN A 177 -34.13 -46.25 -6.62
N ARG A 178 -34.79 -45.51 -5.73
CA ARG A 178 -36.07 -44.87 -6.04
C ARG A 178 -35.87 -43.85 -7.15
N LYS A 179 -36.82 -43.79 -8.09
CA LYS A 179 -36.83 -42.76 -9.14
C LYS A 179 -36.84 -41.37 -8.51
N SER A 180 -36.01 -40.46 -9.01
CA SER A 180 -36.01 -39.08 -8.54
C SER A 180 -37.34 -38.40 -8.92
N VAL A 181 -37.99 -37.79 -7.94
CA VAL A 181 -39.11 -36.86 -8.14
C VAL A 181 -38.60 -35.48 -7.74
N SER A 182 -38.82 -34.48 -8.59
CA SER A 182 -38.50 -33.09 -8.22
C SER A 182 -39.39 -32.69 -7.05
N ASN A 183 -38.83 -32.14 -5.98
CA ASN A 183 -39.61 -31.56 -4.88
C ASN A 183 -39.83 -30.06 -5.14
N PRO A 184 -40.94 -29.46 -4.68
CA PRO A 184 -41.19 -28.03 -4.87
C PRO A 184 -40.19 -27.17 -4.09
N CYS A 185 -39.48 -26.27 -4.78
CA CYS A 185 -38.70 -25.22 -4.14
C CYS A 185 -39.60 -24.03 -3.81
N THR A 186 -39.72 -23.69 -2.53
CA THR A 186 -40.77 -22.78 -2.03
C THR A 186 -40.26 -21.53 -1.32
N ARG A 187 -38.95 -21.42 -1.05
CA ARG A 187 -38.34 -20.33 -0.28
C ARG A 187 -37.15 -19.71 -0.99
N ASN A 188 -36.96 -18.41 -0.79
CA ASN A 188 -35.71 -17.74 -1.11
C ASN A 188 -34.64 -18.04 -0.04
N SER A 189 -33.37 -17.87 -0.39
CA SER A 189 -32.24 -17.90 0.54
C SER A 189 -31.03 -17.18 -0.09
N GLY A 190 -30.08 -16.68 0.71
CA GLY A 190 -28.93 -15.94 0.16
C GLY A 190 -27.80 -15.69 1.14
N THR A 191 -27.58 -16.63 2.07
CA THR A 191 -26.53 -16.51 3.08
C THR A 191 -25.20 -17.03 2.54
N PRO A 192 -24.08 -16.28 2.65
CA PRO A 192 -22.74 -16.85 2.46
C PRO A 192 -22.42 -17.89 3.54
N ASN A 193 -21.45 -18.77 3.28
CA ASN A 193 -20.90 -19.72 4.24
C ASN A 193 -19.41 -20.00 3.94
N PRO A 194 -18.46 -19.27 4.54
CA PRO A 194 -17.05 -19.62 4.43
C PRO A 194 -16.71 -20.77 5.38
N GLU A 195 -15.88 -21.71 4.91
CA GLU A 195 -15.59 -22.97 5.60
C GLU A 195 -14.17 -23.47 5.30
N VAL A 196 -13.69 -24.45 6.06
CA VAL A 196 -12.43 -25.16 5.77
C VAL A 196 -12.75 -26.35 4.87
N SER A 197 -12.10 -26.44 3.71
CA SER A 197 -12.34 -27.47 2.71
C SER A 197 -11.00 -28.04 2.23
N ASN A 198 -10.70 -29.31 2.54
CA ASN A 198 -9.46 -30.01 2.17
C ASN A 198 -8.17 -29.24 2.52
N SER A 199 -8.05 -28.68 3.73
CA SER A 199 -6.95 -27.79 4.18
C SER A 199 -6.87 -26.43 3.48
N LEU A 200 -7.88 -26.04 2.71
CA LEU A 200 -8.03 -24.71 2.09
C LEU A 200 -9.15 -23.93 2.77
N ILE A 201 -9.24 -22.62 2.48
CA ILE A 201 -10.39 -21.80 2.87
C ILE A 201 -11.35 -21.68 1.70
N GLY A 202 -12.55 -22.25 1.84
CA GLY A 202 -13.65 -22.10 0.89
C GLY A 202 -14.47 -20.85 1.21
N LEU A 203 -14.71 -20.00 0.23
CA LEU A 203 -15.67 -18.90 0.26
C LEU A 203 -16.87 -19.29 -0.59
N TYR A 204 -17.96 -19.70 0.04
CA TYR A 204 -19.14 -20.25 -0.63
C TYR A 204 -20.40 -19.39 -0.45
N LEU A 205 -21.25 -19.40 -1.47
CA LEU A 205 -22.58 -18.80 -1.50
C LEU A 205 -23.53 -19.69 -2.30
N TYR A 206 -24.73 -19.92 -1.76
CA TYR A 206 -25.85 -20.50 -2.51
C TYR A 206 -27.13 -19.68 -2.32
N MET A 207 -27.49 -18.94 -3.35
CA MET A 207 -28.73 -18.16 -3.40
C MET A 207 -29.87 -18.94 -4.06
N ARG A 208 -31.10 -18.72 -3.57
CA ARG A 208 -32.36 -19.19 -4.16
C ARG A 208 -33.36 -18.07 -4.31
N ASN A 209 -34.10 -18.11 -5.42
CA ASN A 209 -35.13 -17.16 -5.83
C ASN A 209 -36.51 -17.85 -5.98
N CYS A 210 -36.67 -19.04 -5.40
CA CYS A 210 -37.80 -19.93 -5.65
C CYS A 210 -39.17 -19.35 -5.26
N GLN A 211 -39.23 -18.57 -4.18
CA GLN A 211 -40.47 -17.94 -3.73
C GLN A 211 -40.91 -16.86 -4.73
N THR A 212 -39.97 -16.02 -5.18
CA THR A 212 -40.20 -14.99 -6.21
C THR A 212 -40.73 -15.61 -7.50
N MET A 213 -40.09 -16.68 -7.98
CA MET A 213 -40.53 -17.40 -9.18
C MET A 213 -41.93 -18.01 -9.01
N THR A 214 -42.24 -18.56 -7.83
CA THR A 214 -43.57 -19.12 -7.52
C THR A 214 -44.65 -18.03 -7.49
N THR A 215 -44.33 -16.85 -6.96
CA THR A 215 -45.24 -15.68 -6.98
C THR A 215 -45.47 -15.19 -8.41
N LEU A 216 -44.40 -14.95 -9.18
CA LEU A 216 -44.46 -14.52 -10.57
C LEU A 216 -45.29 -15.48 -11.43
N ALA A 217 -44.99 -16.78 -11.36
CA ALA A 217 -45.67 -17.77 -12.19
C ALA A 217 -47.16 -17.99 -11.84
N LYS A 218 -47.61 -17.48 -10.69
CA LYS A 218 -49.01 -17.49 -10.24
C LYS A 218 -49.69 -16.13 -10.40
N ASN A 219 -49.03 -15.16 -11.05
CA ASN A 219 -49.46 -13.76 -11.18
C ASN A 219 -49.76 -13.09 -9.82
N GLY A 220 -49.04 -13.48 -8.77
CA GLY A 220 -49.18 -12.90 -7.43
C GLY A 220 -48.49 -11.54 -7.29
N ASP A 221 -48.82 -10.81 -6.23
CA ASP A 221 -48.21 -9.51 -5.96
C ASP A 221 -46.70 -9.61 -5.67
N THR A 222 -45.94 -8.72 -6.30
CA THR A 222 -44.48 -8.61 -6.19
C THR A 222 -44.03 -7.28 -5.59
N SER A 223 -44.96 -6.40 -5.16
CA SER A 223 -44.67 -5.07 -4.59
C SER A 223 -43.72 -5.09 -3.38
N SER A 224 -43.74 -6.17 -2.61
CA SER A 224 -42.91 -6.41 -1.43
C SER A 224 -41.52 -7.01 -1.74
N ILE A 225 -41.23 -7.33 -3.01
CA ILE A 225 -39.97 -7.97 -3.41
C ILE A 225 -38.96 -6.87 -3.77
N GLY A 226 -37.90 -6.77 -2.97
CA GLY A 226 -36.84 -5.77 -3.16
C GLY A 226 -36.21 -5.82 -4.56
N THR A 227 -36.02 -4.65 -5.16
CA THR A 227 -35.50 -4.53 -6.53
C THR A 227 -33.97 -4.59 -6.63
N ASP A 228 -33.29 -4.50 -5.49
CA ASP A 228 -31.84 -4.42 -5.34
C ASP A 228 -31.09 -5.64 -5.88
N ASP A 229 -29.86 -5.38 -6.31
CA ASP A 229 -28.89 -6.39 -6.72
C ASP A 229 -28.58 -7.36 -5.58
N GLN A 230 -28.61 -8.66 -5.87
CA GLN A 230 -28.19 -9.71 -4.95
C GLN A 230 -26.65 -9.81 -4.97
N ILE A 231 -26.02 -8.96 -4.16
CA ILE A 231 -24.57 -8.86 -4.02
C ILE A 231 -24.12 -9.62 -2.77
N THR A 232 -23.00 -10.31 -2.86
CA THR A 232 -22.26 -10.86 -1.72
C THR A 232 -20.80 -10.45 -1.83
N TRP A 233 -20.19 -10.12 -0.69
CA TRP A 233 -18.82 -9.68 -0.54
C TRP A 233 -18.15 -10.41 0.63
N PHE A 234 -16.89 -10.77 0.44
CA PHE A 234 -15.98 -11.32 1.44
C PHE A 234 -14.68 -10.50 1.45
N HIS A 235 -14.10 -10.34 2.63
CA HIS A 235 -12.73 -9.84 2.82
C HIS A 235 -11.99 -10.83 3.72
N VAL A 236 -10.89 -11.37 3.21
CA VAL A 236 -10.06 -12.37 3.89
C VAL A 236 -8.74 -11.72 4.27
N SER A 237 -8.45 -11.68 5.56
CA SER A 237 -7.16 -11.23 6.10
C SER A 237 -6.44 -12.43 6.72
N ALA A 238 -5.19 -12.65 6.34
CA ALA A 238 -4.38 -13.70 6.94
C ALA A 238 -3.93 -13.31 8.36
N GLU A 239 -4.07 -14.25 9.29
CA GLU A 239 -3.54 -14.18 10.66
C GLU A 239 -2.31 -15.10 10.79
N THR A 240 -2.33 -16.30 10.18
CA THR A 240 -1.12 -17.12 9.94
C THR A 240 -1.10 -17.62 8.51
N GLY A 241 0.11 -17.74 7.96
CA GLY A 241 0.37 -18.17 6.59
C GLY A 241 0.13 -17.08 5.55
N ARG A 242 0.69 -17.29 4.36
CA ARG A 242 0.57 -16.37 3.23
C ARG A 242 -0.38 -16.93 2.19
N MET A 243 -1.46 -16.19 1.89
CA MET A 243 -2.29 -16.46 0.72
C MET A 243 -1.46 -16.31 -0.56
N ALA A 244 -1.49 -17.33 -1.42
CA ALA A 244 -0.64 -17.43 -2.60
C ALA A 244 -1.43 -17.57 -3.92
N GLY A 245 -2.67 -18.05 -3.86
CA GLY A 245 -3.52 -18.24 -5.03
C GLY A 245 -5.01 -18.35 -4.67
N ASN A 246 -5.86 -18.43 -5.69
CA ASN A 246 -7.29 -18.69 -5.50
C ASN A 246 -7.89 -19.37 -6.74
N ASP A 247 -8.78 -20.34 -6.49
CA ASP A 247 -9.43 -21.16 -7.50
C ASP A 247 -10.94 -20.88 -7.51
N LEU A 248 -11.47 -20.39 -8.63
CA LEU A 248 -12.90 -20.26 -8.86
C LEU A 248 -13.48 -21.60 -9.31
N TRP A 249 -14.30 -22.23 -8.47
CA TRP A 249 -14.95 -23.51 -8.77
C TRP A 249 -16.45 -23.41 -9.03
N ALA A 250 -17.08 -22.27 -8.69
CA ALA A 250 -18.46 -21.99 -9.07
C ALA A 250 -18.72 -20.48 -9.27
N ASN A 251 -19.44 -20.14 -10.33
CA ASN A 251 -19.95 -18.80 -10.65
C ASN A 251 -21.29 -18.84 -11.42
N GLY A 252 -22.01 -19.96 -11.36
CA GLY A 252 -23.19 -20.24 -12.19
C GLY A 252 -24.50 -19.71 -11.61
N TYR A 253 -25.49 -19.52 -12.49
CA TYR A 253 -26.90 -19.30 -12.13
C TYR A 253 -27.85 -19.96 -13.15
N TRP A 254 -28.92 -20.60 -12.66
CA TRP A 254 -29.74 -21.53 -13.45
C TRP A 254 -31.14 -21.75 -12.85
N VAL A 255 -31.97 -22.56 -13.52
CA VAL A 255 -33.28 -23.04 -13.09
C VAL A 255 -33.31 -24.58 -13.14
N GLN A 256 -33.61 -25.22 -12.00
CA GLN A 256 -33.72 -26.68 -11.92
C GLN A 256 -34.99 -27.18 -12.62
N THR A 257 -35.07 -28.48 -12.90
CA THR A 257 -36.26 -29.06 -13.54
C THR A 257 -37.49 -28.83 -12.67
N ALA A 258 -38.45 -28.09 -13.21
CA ALA A 258 -39.63 -27.59 -12.50
C ALA A 258 -40.48 -28.71 -11.89
N TYR A 259 -41.06 -28.44 -10.72
CA TYR A 259 -42.00 -29.35 -10.05
C TYR A 259 -43.35 -29.36 -10.80
N ASP A 260 -43.86 -28.16 -11.06
CA ASP A 260 -45.03 -27.91 -11.91
C ASP A 260 -44.81 -26.61 -12.70
N GLU A 261 -45.70 -26.28 -13.63
CA GLU A 261 -45.57 -25.08 -14.47
C GLU A 261 -45.76 -23.74 -13.73
N ASN A 262 -45.87 -23.75 -12.40
CA ASN A 262 -45.95 -22.59 -11.50
C ASN A 262 -44.98 -22.68 -10.31
N THR A 263 -44.20 -23.76 -10.18
CA THR A 263 -43.36 -24.02 -9.00
C THR A 263 -42.00 -24.60 -9.42
N PRO A 264 -40.85 -23.93 -9.15
CA PRO A 264 -39.53 -24.46 -9.46
C PRO A 264 -39.21 -25.73 -8.66
N GLY A 265 -38.35 -26.59 -9.22
CA GLY A 265 -37.87 -27.80 -8.54
C GLY A 265 -36.76 -27.53 -7.53
N ALA A 266 -36.53 -28.46 -6.60
CA ALA A 266 -35.51 -28.34 -5.54
C ALA A 266 -34.44 -29.45 -5.56
N THR A 267 -34.66 -30.53 -6.34
CA THR A 267 -33.90 -31.78 -6.21
C THR A 267 -33.43 -32.40 -7.54
N TYR A 268 -33.74 -31.78 -8.69
CA TYR A 268 -33.40 -32.30 -10.02
C TYR A 268 -32.58 -31.25 -10.78
N ASP A 269 -31.26 -31.28 -10.58
CA ASP A 269 -30.32 -30.30 -11.13
C ASP A 269 -29.60 -30.82 -12.37
N THR A 270 -30.02 -30.35 -13.56
CA THR A 270 -29.38 -30.67 -14.85
C THR A 270 -28.48 -29.55 -15.37
N ARG A 271 -28.65 -28.32 -14.86
CA ARG A 271 -27.96 -27.10 -15.34
C ARG A 271 -28.07 -26.83 -16.85
N ASP A 272 -29.02 -27.44 -17.56
CA ASP A 272 -29.22 -27.29 -19.03
C ASP A 272 -29.33 -25.83 -19.49
N ASN A 273 -29.87 -24.97 -18.61
CA ASN A 273 -30.11 -23.55 -18.85
C ASN A 273 -29.11 -22.61 -18.16
N ALA A 274 -28.05 -23.13 -17.55
CA ALA A 274 -27.11 -22.34 -16.77
C ALA A 274 -26.39 -21.27 -17.58
N ASN A 275 -26.25 -20.09 -16.97
CA ASN A 275 -25.34 -19.03 -17.37
C ASN A 275 -24.36 -18.76 -16.22
N TYR A 276 -23.31 -17.98 -16.48
CA TYR A 276 -22.17 -17.81 -15.58
C TYR A 276 -21.82 -16.33 -15.44
N LEU A 277 -21.34 -15.91 -14.26
CA LEU A 277 -20.87 -14.54 -14.04
C LEU A 277 -19.53 -14.30 -14.76
N ALA A 278 -19.42 -13.16 -15.44
CA ALA A 278 -18.16 -12.69 -16.04
C ALA A 278 -17.22 -12.10 -14.98
N GLN A 279 -15.90 -12.12 -15.20
CA GLN A 279 -14.97 -11.45 -14.31
C GLN A 279 -14.90 -9.96 -14.66
N ASP A 280 -15.06 -9.09 -13.66
CA ASP A 280 -14.66 -7.68 -13.76
C ASP A 280 -13.29 -7.51 -13.10
N THR A 281 -12.29 -7.11 -13.88
CA THR A 281 -10.91 -6.86 -13.43
C THR A 281 -10.67 -5.42 -12.98
N ASN A 282 -11.64 -4.51 -13.21
CA ASN A 282 -11.49 -3.07 -12.94
C ASN A 282 -12.36 -2.58 -11.77
N ALA A 283 -13.48 -3.25 -11.47
CA ALA A 283 -14.36 -2.87 -10.35
C ALA A 283 -13.61 -2.83 -9.00
N ASP A 284 -13.83 -1.79 -8.20
CA ASP A 284 -13.30 -1.71 -6.84
C ASP A 284 -14.22 -2.45 -5.86
N VAL A 285 -13.68 -3.52 -5.26
CA VAL A 285 -14.37 -4.35 -4.27
C VAL A 285 -13.69 -4.32 -2.90
N SER A 286 -12.86 -3.30 -2.61
CA SER A 286 -12.15 -3.20 -1.33
C SER A 286 -13.10 -3.04 -0.12
N THR A 287 -14.36 -2.69 -0.33
CA THR A 287 -15.43 -2.72 0.68
C THR A 287 -16.75 -3.15 0.05
N PHE A 288 -17.71 -3.63 0.85
CA PHE A 288 -19.08 -3.87 0.39
C PHE A 288 -19.74 -2.60 -0.19
N ALA A 289 -19.47 -1.42 0.39
CA ALA A 289 -20.02 -0.16 -0.10
C ALA A 289 -19.54 0.18 -1.52
N LYS A 290 -18.24 0.03 -1.81
CA LYS A 290 -17.67 0.17 -3.16
C LYS A 290 -18.22 -0.89 -4.11
N THR A 291 -18.31 -2.14 -3.64
CA THR A 291 -18.88 -3.26 -4.40
C THR A 291 -20.30 -2.96 -4.88
N ARG A 292 -21.14 -2.29 -4.07
CA ARG A 292 -22.51 -1.87 -4.45
C ARG A 292 -22.56 -0.75 -5.50
N THR A 293 -21.45 -0.07 -5.79
CA THR A 293 -21.35 0.99 -6.81
C THR A 293 -20.67 0.48 -8.08
N ASP A 294 -19.60 -0.30 -7.93
CA ASP A 294 -18.67 -0.62 -9.02
C ASP A 294 -18.90 -2.01 -9.66
N LEU A 295 -19.35 -3.01 -8.87
CA LEU A 295 -19.51 -4.37 -9.38
C LEU A 295 -20.85 -4.54 -10.08
N LYS A 296 -20.81 -4.53 -11.42
CA LYS A 296 -21.97 -4.64 -12.32
C LYS A 296 -22.77 -5.94 -12.11
N PRO A 297 -24.09 -5.95 -12.33
CA PRO A 297 -24.88 -7.18 -12.43
C PRO A 297 -24.26 -8.17 -13.42
N GLY A 298 -24.30 -9.46 -13.10
CA GLY A 298 -23.75 -10.50 -13.97
C GLY A 298 -22.24 -10.66 -13.88
N HIS A 299 -21.58 -9.98 -12.94
CA HIS A 299 -20.13 -10.02 -12.77
C HIS A 299 -19.70 -10.46 -11.36
N TYR A 300 -18.46 -10.94 -11.29
CA TYR A 300 -17.73 -11.19 -10.05
C TYR A 300 -16.35 -10.53 -10.11
N ALA A 301 -15.74 -10.28 -8.96
CA ALA A 301 -14.40 -9.74 -8.86
C ALA A 301 -13.63 -10.44 -7.72
N ILE A 302 -12.33 -10.64 -7.95
CA ILE A 302 -11.36 -11.11 -6.96
C ILE A 302 -10.17 -10.15 -7.05
N ARG A 303 -9.67 -9.69 -5.91
CA ARG A 303 -8.54 -8.74 -5.79
C ARG A 303 -7.70 -9.08 -4.57
N THR A 304 -6.38 -9.11 -4.74
CA THR A 304 -5.46 -8.89 -3.63
C THR A 304 -5.36 -7.38 -3.37
N LEU A 305 -5.48 -6.94 -2.13
CA LEU A 305 -5.35 -5.54 -1.73
C LEU A 305 -3.88 -5.20 -1.38
N SER A 306 -3.58 -3.92 -1.19
CA SER A 306 -2.21 -3.41 -0.95
C SER A 306 -1.59 -3.84 0.39
N ASP A 307 -2.40 -4.34 1.33
CA ASP A 307 -1.99 -4.94 2.59
C ASP A 307 -1.79 -6.47 2.49
N GLY A 308 -2.06 -7.07 1.32
CA GLY A 308 -2.00 -8.51 1.09
C GLY A 308 -3.31 -9.26 1.40
N SER A 309 -4.38 -8.57 1.79
CA SER A 309 -5.70 -9.20 1.99
C SER A 309 -6.34 -9.62 0.65
N LEU A 310 -7.38 -10.47 0.70
CA LEU A 310 -8.15 -10.87 -0.48
C LEU A 310 -9.61 -10.38 -0.38
N ALA A 311 -10.02 -9.51 -1.30
CA ALA A 311 -11.40 -9.11 -1.48
C ALA A 311 -12.06 -9.92 -2.61
N VAL A 312 -13.23 -10.49 -2.34
CA VAL A 312 -13.98 -11.38 -3.25
C VAL A 312 -15.45 -11.00 -3.26
N ALA A 313 -16.04 -10.77 -4.43
CA ALA A 313 -17.45 -10.41 -4.54
C ALA A 313 -18.13 -10.90 -5.82
N CYS A 314 -19.45 -11.08 -5.76
CA CYS A 314 -20.31 -11.46 -6.88
C CYS A 314 -21.64 -10.69 -6.86
N ASN A 315 -22.15 -10.32 -8.04
CA ASN A 315 -23.43 -9.64 -8.21
C ASN A 315 -24.37 -10.42 -9.15
N TYR A 316 -25.40 -11.06 -8.58
CA TYR A 316 -26.42 -11.81 -9.33
C TYR A 316 -27.64 -10.97 -9.78
N GLY A 317 -27.55 -9.64 -9.66
CA GLY A 317 -28.58 -8.71 -10.11
C GLY A 317 -29.89 -8.84 -9.34
N SER A 318 -30.99 -8.32 -9.91
CA SER A 318 -32.31 -8.36 -9.27
C SER A 318 -32.90 -9.77 -9.26
N ARG A 319 -33.77 -10.03 -8.27
CA ARG A 319 -34.63 -11.22 -8.20
C ARG A 319 -35.89 -11.16 -9.05
N LEU A 320 -36.23 -9.97 -9.55
CA LEU A 320 -37.39 -9.75 -10.43
C LEU A 320 -36.94 -9.71 -11.90
N PRO A 321 -37.73 -10.22 -12.86
CA PRO A 321 -37.45 -10.12 -14.30
C PRO A 321 -37.69 -8.72 -14.87
N GLY A 322 -37.25 -8.51 -16.12
CA GLY A 322 -37.61 -7.32 -16.92
C GLY A 322 -36.93 -6.00 -16.53
N ARG A 323 -35.98 -6.02 -15.59
CA ARG A 323 -35.21 -4.83 -15.16
C ARG A 323 -33.84 -4.81 -15.83
N LYS A 324 -33.20 -3.63 -15.90
CA LYS A 324 -31.82 -3.49 -16.41
C LYS A 324 -30.79 -4.31 -15.63
N ASN A 325 -31.09 -4.63 -14.37
CA ASN A 325 -30.27 -5.46 -13.49
C ASN A 325 -30.76 -6.91 -13.35
N SER A 326 -31.76 -7.36 -14.12
CA SER A 326 -32.23 -8.76 -14.09
C SER A 326 -31.28 -9.67 -14.89
N LEU A 327 -30.81 -10.76 -14.29
CA LEU A 327 -30.07 -11.81 -15.03
C LEU A 327 -31.02 -12.89 -15.54
N GLN A 328 -30.84 -13.31 -16.80
CA GLN A 328 -31.65 -14.34 -17.43
C GLN A 328 -30.87 -15.65 -17.64
N VAL A 329 -31.54 -16.78 -17.42
CA VAL A 329 -31.05 -18.11 -17.76
C VAL A 329 -31.38 -18.44 -19.22
N GLN A 330 -30.73 -19.45 -19.80
CA GLN A 330 -31.00 -19.85 -21.18
C GLN A 330 -32.41 -20.45 -21.31
N ASN A 331 -33.04 -20.29 -22.48
CA ASN A 331 -34.37 -20.85 -22.75
C ASN A 331 -34.30 -22.37 -23.04
N LYS A 332 -33.95 -23.17 -22.03
CA LYS A 332 -33.69 -24.62 -22.10
C LYS A 332 -34.28 -25.37 -20.90
N GLY A 333 -34.57 -26.66 -21.12
CA GLY A 333 -35.13 -27.59 -20.13
C GLY A 333 -36.28 -28.40 -20.72
N ASN A 334 -36.93 -29.22 -19.89
CA ASN A 334 -38.14 -29.95 -20.32
C ASN A 334 -39.36 -29.03 -20.49
N GLY A 335 -40.45 -29.54 -21.09
CA GLY A 335 -41.64 -28.74 -21.40
C GLY A 335 -42.27 -28.03 -20.19
N THR A 336 -42.26 -28.64 -19.00
CA THR A 336 -42.72 -28.02 -17.75
C THR A 336 -41.82 -26.85 -17.33
N THR A 337 -40.50 -27.02 -17.47
CA THR A 337 -39.51 -25.99 -17.14
C THR A 337 -39.55 -24.82 -18.12
N LEU A 338 -39.71 -25.08 -19.42
CA LEU A 338 -39.90 -24.03 -20.43
C LEU A 338 -41.16 -23.19 -20.19
N LYS A 339 -42.28 -23.82 -19.77
CA LYS A 339 -43.48 -23.11 -19.32
C LYS A 339 -43.21 -22.22 -18.11
N LEU A 340 -42.51 -22.74 -17.09
CA LEU A 340 -42.16 -21.97 -15.89
C LEU A 340 -41.28 -20.75 -16.26
N LEU A 341 -40.25 -20.95 -17.10
CA LEU A 341 -39.37 -19.87 -17.59
C LEU A 341 -40.16 -18.77 -18.31
N ALA A 342 -41.11 -19.14 -19.18
CA ALA A 342 -41.96 -18.20 -19.89
C ALA A 342 -42.83 -17.34 -18.94
N LYS A 343 -43.39 -17.94 -17.88
CA LYS A 343 -44.17 -17.21 -16.87
C LYS A 343 -43.32 -16.35 -15.92
N THR A 344 -42.03 -16.65 -15.77
CA THR A 344 -41.12 -15.93 -14.85
C THR A 344 -40.14 -14.99 -15.55
N GLY A 345 -40.29 -14.77 -16.87
CA GLY A 345 -39.43 -13.87 -17.65
C GLY A 345 -37.96 -14.32 -17.72
N HIS A 346 -37.74 -15.64 -17.69
CA HIS A 346 -36.43 -16.30 -17.70
C HIS A 346 -35.50 -15.93 -16.53
N ILE A 347 -36.07 -15.45 -15.41
CA ILE A 347 -35.30 -15.14 -14.20
C ILE A 347 -34.63 -16.39 -13.60
N TRP A 348 -33.48 -16.22 -12.97
CA TRP A 348 -32.76 -17.30 -12.31
C TRP A 348 -33.47 -17.81 -11.05
N GLN A 349 -33.30 -19.12 -10.77
CA GLN A 349 -33.79 -19.78 -9.55
C GLN A 349 -32.67 -19.95 -8.54
N ASN A 350 -31.54 -20.53 -8.96
CA ASN A 350 -30.37 -20.81 -8.14
C ASN A 350 -29.20 -19.99 -8.64
N ALA A 351 -28.34 -19.56 -7.73
CA ALA A 351 -27.07 -18.91 -8.03
C ALA A 351 -26.01 -19.42 -7.05
N GLN A 352 -24.87 -19.88 -7.56
CA GLN A 352 -23.83 -20.54 -6.79
C GLN A 352 -22.48 -19.90 -7.10
N PHE A 353 -21.87 -19.32 -6.08
CA PHE A 353 -20.52 -18.74 -6.16
C PHE A 353 -19.60 -19.48 -5.18
N GLY A 354 -18.39 -19.78 -5.63
CA GLY A 354 -17.45 -20.62 -4.90
C GLY A 354 -16.01 -20.34 -5.31
N VAL A 355 -15.23 -19.84 -4.36
CA VAL A 355 -13.77 -19.63 -4.48
C VAL A 355 -13.07 -20.45 -3.39
N LYS A 356 -11.92 -21.03 -3.71
CA LYS A 356 -10.96 -21.58 -2.72
C LYS A 356 -9.78 -20.62 -2.62
N VAL A 357 -9.26 -20.41 -1.42
CA VAL A 357 -8.04 -19.65 -1.16
C VAL A 357 -6.90 -20.61 -0.83
N HIS A 358 -5.81 -20.47 -1.56
CA HIS A 358 -4.59 -21.27 -1.46
C HIS A 358 -3.48 -20.53 -0.72
N PHE A 359 -2.59 -21.29 -0.09
CA PHE A 359 -1.50 -20.74 0.72
C PHE A 359 -0.13 -21.18 0.19
N ALA A 360 0.92 -20.44 0.53
CA ALA A 360 2.29 -20.77 0.10
C ALA A 360 2.76 -22.11 0.69
N ASP A 361 2.47 -22.36 1.97
CA ASP A 361 2.72 -23.62 2.66
C ASP A 361 1.39 -24.18 3.18
N GLU A 362 0.78 -25.09 2.42
CA GLU A 362 -0.44 -25.82 2.83
C GLU A 362 -0.12 -27.01 3.75
N SER A 363 1.14 -27.25 4.12
CA SER A 363 1.53 -28.29 5.09
C SER A 363 1.24 -27.86 6.53
N ILE A 364 1.32 -26.56 6.83
CA ILE A 364 1.09 -25.96 8.17
C ILE A 364 -0.38 -25.55 8.42
N PRO A 365 -0.76 -25.22 9.67
CA PRO A 365 -2.01 -24.53 9.99
C PRO A 365 -1.99 -23.08 9.48
N ASN A 366 -2.84 -22.78 8.50
CA ASN A 366 -3.04 -21.43 7.99
C ASN A 366 -4.33 -20.86 8.59
N ARG A 367 -4.31 -19.62 9.10
CA ARG A 367 -5.42 -18.99 9.84
C ARG A 367 -5.82 -17.70 9.16
N VAL A 368 -7.12 -17.51 8.94
CA VAL A 368 -7.65 -16.28 8.34
C VAL A 368 -8.89 -15.78 9.06
N LYS A 369 -8.99 -14.47 9.19
CA LYS A 369 -10.24 -13.76 9.48
C LYS A 369 -11.00 -13.59 8.17
N VAL A 370 -12.24 -14.05 8.12
CA VAL A 370 -13.17 -13.79 7.01
C VAL A 370 -14.26 -12.85 7.49
N GLU A 371 -14.27 -11.65 6.93
CA GLU A 371 -15.38 -10.70 7.02
C GLU A 371 -16.31 -10.91 5.82
N MET A 372 -17.61 -10.76 5.99
CA MET A 372 -18.55 -10.91 4.87
C MET A 372 -19.85 -10.14 5.08
N GLN A 373 -20.48 -9.76 3.97
CA GLN A 373 -21.76 -9.06 3.93
C GLN A 373 -22.50 -9.41 2.63
N SER A 374 -23.84 -9.36 2.63
CA SER A 374 -24.64 -9.44 1.41
C SER A 374 -25.79 -8.44 1.43
N THR A 375 -26.49 -8.27 0.31
CA THR A 375 -27.73 -7.45 0.28
C THR A 375 -28.80 -7.99 1.23
N GLU A 376 -28.76 -9.29 1.59
CA GLU A 376 -29.72 -9.94 2.49
C GLU A 376 -29.18 -10.24 3.90
N SER A 377 -27.89 -10.02 4.14
CA SER A 377 -27.23 -10.41 5.40
C SER A 377 -26.36 -9.28 5.92
N ALA A 378 -26.58 -8.91 7.17
CA ALA A 378 -25.73 -7.96 7.89
C ALA A 378 -24.25 -8.39 7.88
N TYR A 379 -23.36 -7.40 8.01
CA TYR A 379 -21.93 -7.64 8.18
C TYR A 379 -21.68 -8.58 9.36
N ARG A 380 -20.80 -9.57 9.14
CA ARG A 380 -20.40 -10.55 10.15
C ARG A 380 -18.95 -11.00 9.91
N THR A 381 -18.31 -11.52 10.93
CA THR A 381 -16.97 -12.08 10.87
C THR A 381 -16.95 -13.54 11.35
N THR A 382 -15.95 -14.29 10.89
CA THR A 382 -15.53 -15.56 11.48
C THR A 382 -14.03 -15.72 11.32
N THR A 383 -13.40 -16.60 12.09
CA THR A 383 -11.99 -16.97 11.92
C THR A 383 -11.91 -18.46 11.62
N LEU A 384 -11.20 -18.81 10.55
CA LEU A 384 -11.03 -20.19 10.08
C LEU A 384 -9.56 -20.57 10.16
N THR A 385 -9.28 -21.80 10.58
CA THR A 385 -7.91 -22.36 10.61
C THR A 385 -7.91 -23.67 9.84
N THR A 386 -7.02 -23.83 8.86
CA THR A 386 -7.06 -24.98 7.94
C THR A 386 -6.72 -26.32 8.61
N LYS A 387 -6.03 -26.28 9.75
CA LYS A 387 -5.61 -27.42 10.59
C LYS A 387 -5.62 -26.99 12.06
N PRO A 388 -5.60 -27.92 13.05
CA PRO A 388 -5.40 -27.57 14.45
C PRO A 388 -4.07 -26.83 14.67
N LEU A 389 -4.08 -25.75 15.45
CA LEU A 389 -2.86 -25.03 15.86
C LEU A 389 -2.01 -25.88 16.80
N ASP A 390 -2.65 -26.64 17.70
CA ASP A 390 -1.96 -27.54 18.62
C ASP A 390 -2.50 -28.98 18.49
N PRO A 391 -1.99 -29.78 17.53
CA PRO A 391 -2.33 -31.19 17.44
C PRO A 391 -1.79 -31.99 18.63
N ALA A 392 -2.56 -32.96 19.10
CA ALA A 392 -2.13 -33.86 20.16
C ALA A 392 -0.89 -34.66 19.72
N VAL A 393 0.12 -34.72 20.59
CA VAL A 393 1.32 -35.55 20.41
C VAL A 393 0.99 -36.97 20.86
N GLY A 394 1.19 -37.96 19.99
CA GLY A 394 0.96 -39.37 20.32
C GLY A 394 2.02 -39.94 21.29
N ALA A 395 1.70 -41.07 21.93
CA ALA A 395 2.74 -41.90 22.54
C ALA A 395 3.72 -42.39 21.45
N GLY A 396 5.02 -42.45 21.75
CA GLY A 396 6.07 -42.64 20.75
C GLY A 396 6.47 -41.38 19.96
N GLN A 397 5.77 -40.24 20.14
CA GLN A 397 6.00 -39.04 19.34
C GLN A 397 6.61 -37.87 20.14
N SER A 398 7.03 -36.86 19.38
CA SER A 398 7.58 -35.59 19.87
C SER A 398 6.99 -34.43 19.07
N ALA A 399 7.44 -33.20 19.30
CA ALA A 399 6.97 -32.06 18.52
C ALA A 399 7.99 -30.93 18.31
N ILE A 400 7.70 -30.10 17.31
CA ILE A 400 8.31 -28.78 17.11
C ILE A 400 7.20 -27.72 17.16
N ARG A 401 7.38 -26.69 17.97
CA ARG A 401 6.49 -25.53 18.11
C ARG A 401 7.11 -24.31 17.42
N TYR A 402 6.33 -23.64 16.59
CA TYR A 402 6.72 -22.43 15.87
C TYR A 402 6.04 -21.22 16.51
N ASP A 403 6.84 -20.28 16.99
CA ASP A 403 6.38 -19.11 17.74
C ASP A 403 6.70 -17.81 16.96
N PRO A 404 5.72 -16.91 16.76
CA PRO A 404 5.90 -15.70 15.95
C PRO A 404 6.79 -14.66 16.64
N ASN A 405 7.10 -14.78 17.93
CA ASN A 405 8.07 -13.93 18.65
C ASN A 405 7.82 -12.41 18.44
N GLY A 406 6.57 -11.98 18.64
CA GLY A 406 6.13 -10.60 18.39
C GLY A 406 5.87 -10.25 16.93
N GLY A 407 5.80 -11.25 16.04
CA GLY A 407 5.04 -11.17 14.80
C GLY A 407 3.55 -11.42 15.01
N ASP A 408 2.78 -11.20 13.95
CA ASP A 408 1.36 -11.43 13.85
C ASP A 408 1.04 -12.94 13.69
N GLY A 409 -0.01 -13.40 14.38
CA GLY A 409 -0.53 -14.77 14.27
C GLY A 409 -0.41 -15.64 15.54
N ASP A 410 -0.95 -16.85 15.46
CA ASP A 410 -0.93 -17.83 16.56
C ASP A 410 0.20 -18.85 16.42
N ALA A 411 0.95 -19.05 17.51
CA ALA A 411 2.02 -20.05 17.59
C ALA A 411 1.49 -21.50 17.55
N PHE A 412 1.92 -22.28 16.56
CA PHE A 412 1.42 -23.62 16.28
C PHE A 412 2.45 -24.73 16.52
N ARG A 413 2.01 -25.98 16.54
CA ARG A 413 2.83 -27.18 16.75
C ARG A 413 2.70 -28.15 15.56
N LYS A 414 3.82 -28.79 15.18
CA LYS A 414 3.88 -29.95 14.28
C LYS A 414 4.35 -31.16 15.12
N ALA A 415 3.61 -32.26 15.10
CA ALA A 415 3.99 -33.50 15.77
C ALA A 415 4.70 -34.44 14.79
N GLY A 416 5.61 -35.27 15.29
CA GLY A 416 6.36 -36.24 14.50
C GLY A 416 7.28 -37.12 15.32
N ASP A 417 7.84 -38.13 14.68
CA ASP A 417 8.51 -39.24 15.36
C ASP A 417 9.97 -38.86 15.69
N PRO A 418 10.47 -39.15 16.91
CA PRO A 418 11.81 -38.76 17.36
C PRO A 418 12.92 -39.15 16.37
N GLY A 419 13.86 -38.23 16.12
CA GLY A 419 14.97 -38.45 15.19
C GLY A 419 14.63 -38.36 13.70
N THR A 420 13.34 -38.27 13.33
CA THR A 420 12.96 -37.82 11.97
C THR A 420 13.17 -36.30 11.83
N GLN A 421 13.02 -35.76 10.62
CA GLN A 421 13.18 -34.34 10.34
C GLN A 421 11.86 -33.70 9.89
N ALA A 422 11.69 -32.42 10.24
CA ALA A 422 10.72 -31.53 9.63
C ALA A 422 11.44 -30.33 9.03
N THR A 423 11.20 -30.08 7.74
CA THR A 423 11.50 -28.80 7.10
C THR A 423 10.77 -27.67 7.84
N THR A 424 11.51 -26.62 8.20
CA THR A 424 10.97 -25.46 8.91
C THR A 424 10.10 -24.60 7.97
N PRO A 425 9.02 -23.98 8.48
CA PRO A 425 8.09 -23.22 7.66
C PRO A 425 8.76 -22.04 6.96
N GLU A 426 8.22 -21.68 5.79
CA GLU A 426 8.76 -20.62 4.95
C GLU A 426 8.68 -19.22 5.59
N ALA A 427 9.46 -18.28 5.04
CA ALA A 427 9.64 -16.91 5.52
C ALA A 427 8.38 -15.99 5.45
N ALA A 428 7.21 -16.55 5.15
CA ALA A 428 5.92 -15.85 5.17
C ALA A 428 4.84 -16.62 5.97
N THR A 429 5.26 -17.54 6.85
CA THR A 429 4.39 -18.29 7.77
C THR A 429 3.78 -17.41 8.85
N PHE A 430 4.55 -16.45 9.34
CA PHE A 430 4.07 -15.35 10.16
C PHE A 430 4.37 -14.04 9.42
N LEU A 431 3.62 -13.00 9.72
CA LEU A 431 3.85 -11.64 9.23
C LEU A 431 4.26 -10.75 10.39
N ARG A 432 4.81 -9.56 10.11
CA ARG A 432 5.06 -8.53 11.12
C ARG A 432 5.18 -7.18 10.43
N LYS A 433 4.19 -6.30 10.60
CA LYS A 433 4.19 -4.98 9.93
C LYS A 433 5.51 -4.23 10.16
N GLY A 434 6.24 -3.96 9.07
CA GLY A 434 7.49 -3.19 9.09
C GLY A 434 8.78 -4.01 9.35
N TYR A 435 8.71 -5.33 9.34
CA TYR A 435 9.86 -6.21 9.52
C TYR A 435 9.91 -7.29 8.42
N ALA A 436 11.12 -7.74 8.09
CA ALA A 436 11.37 -8.93 7.29
C ALA A 436 11.65 -10.13 8.20
N PHE A 437 11.23 -11.32 7.79
CA PHE A 437 11.55 -12.56 8.49
C PHE A 437 13.01 -12.97 8.23
N ALA A 438 13.75 -13.25 9.30
CA ALA A 438 15.21 -13.45 9.30
C ALA A 438 15.65 -14.82 9.85
N GLY A 439 14.79 -15.84 9.67
CA GLY A 439 15.01 -17.21 10.15
C GLY A 439 14.33 -17.53 11.49
N TRP A 440 14.55 -18.75 11.95
CA TRP A 440 14.09 -19.27 13.24
C TRP A 440 15.25 -19.34 14.24
N ASN A 441 14.96 -19.38 15.55
CA ASN A 441 15.96 -19.59 16.59
C ASN A 441 15.42 -20.40 17.78
N THR A 442 16.28 -21.20 18.45
CA THR A 442 15.87 -21.98 19.63
C THR A 442 15.64 -21.14 20.91
N LYS A 443 15.83 -19.81 20.86
CA LYS A 443 15.47 -18.87 21.92
C LYS A 443 14.84 -17.60 21.34
N ALA A 444 13.91 -17.00 22.10
CA ALA A 444 13.24 -15.75 21.73
C ALA A 444 14.19 -14.54 21.59
N ASP A 445 15.29 -14.53 22.35
CA ASP A 445 16.33 -13.49 22.31
C ASP A 445 17.30 -13.61 21.12
N GLY A 446 17.20 -14.68 20.32
CA GLY A 446 18.11 -14.96 19.21
C GLY A 446 19.48 -15.53 19.62
N THR A 447 19.74 -15.80 20.90
CA THR A 447 21.03 -16.34 21.40
C THR A 447 21.08 -17.88 21.40
N GLY A 448 20.12 -18.54 20.76
CA GLY A 448 20.08 -19.98 20.52
C GLY A 448 20.63 -20.36 19.14
N VAL A 449 20.41 -21.61 18.73
CA VAL A 449 20.76 -22.10 17.39
C VAL A 449 19.82 -21.48 16.37
N ALA A 450 20.38 -20.89 15.31
CA ALA A 450 19.61 -20.27 14.23
C ALA A 450 19.39 -21.25 13.06
N TYR A 451 18.19 -21.23 12.49
CA TYR A 451 17.82 -21.99 11.29
C TYR A 451 17.26 -21.03 10.24
N GLN A 452 17.51 -21.30 8.95
CA GLN A 452 16.88 -20.55 7.86
C GLN A 452 15.45 -21.05 7.62
N ALA A 453 14.63 -20.26 6.92
CA ALA A 453 13.37 -20.76 6.39
C ALA A 453 13.63 -21.93 5.42
N GLY A 454 12.82 -22.98 5.47
CA GLY A 454 13.03 -24.17 4.64
C GLY A 454 14.23 -25.05 5.03
N ALA A 455 14.89 -24.78 6.16
CA ALA A 455 15.95 -25.65 6.68
C ALA A 455 15.33 -26.83 7.45
N ASP A 456 15.91 -28.03 7.34
CA ASP A 456 15.45 -29.20 8.09
C ASP A 456 15.89 -29.16 9.56
N VAL A 457 14.95 -29.46 10.45
CA VAL A 457 15.15 -29.54 11.90
C VAL A 457 14.75 -30.94 12.38
N ALA A 458 15.62 -31.58 13.16
CA ALA A 458 15.32 -32.86 13.76
C ALA A 458 14.26 -32.72 14.87
N TYR A 459 13.34 -33.67 14.92
CA TYR A 459 12.44 -33.85 16.05
C TYR A 459 13.22 -34.24 17.31
N PRO A 460 12.86 -33.70 18.50
CA PRO A 460 13.54 -34.00 19.76
C PRO A 460 13.20 -35.42 20.27
N ALA A 461 13.54 -35.73 21.51
CA ALA A 461 13.21 -37.02 22.12
C ALA A 461 11.69 -37.21 22.30
N GLU A 462 11.25 -38.45 22.55
CA GLU A 462 9.85 -38.76 22.84
C GLU A 462 9.32 -37.89 24.00
N GLY A 463 8.14 -37.29 23.81
CA GLY A 463 7.50 -36.39 24.77
C GLY A 463 8.01 -34.94 24.77
N ASP A 464 9.18 -34.65 24.20
CA ASP A 464 9.72 -33.29 24.16
C ASP A 464 9.02 -32.40 23.11
N THR A 465 9.11 -31.08 23.33
CA THR A 465 8.75 -30.06 22.33
C THR A 465 9.87 -29.05 22.15
N LEU A 466 10.51 -29.05 20.98
CA LEU A 466 11.46 -28.01 20.58
C LEU A 466 10.68 -26.75 20.19
N THR A 467 10.95 -25.61 20.81
CA THR A 467 10.35 -24.32 20.38
C THR A 467 11.32 -23.53 19.50
N LEU A 468 10.82 -23.07 18.35
CA LEU A 468 11.50 -22.24 17.38
C LEU A 468 10.80 -20.88 17.28
N TYR A 469 11.51 -19.84 17.68
CA TYR A 469 11.06 -18.46 17.68
C TYR A 469 11.46 -17.77 16.38
N ALA A 470 10.53 -17.06 15.75
CA ALA A 470 10.84 -16.25 14.57
C ALA A 470 11.85 -15.14 14.92
N ARG A 471 12.79 -14.87 13.99
CA ARG A 471 13.66 -13.69 14.02
C ARG A 471 13.16 -12.67 13.01
N TRP A 472 13.31 -11.40 13.37
CA TRP A 472 12.76 -10.28 12.62
C TRP A 472 13.82 -9.20 12.44
N GLU A 473 14.04 -8.77 11.20
CA GLU A 473 14.90 -7.63 10.86
C GLU A 473 14.03 -6.43 10.49
N THR A 474 14.31 -5.26 11.07
CA THR A 474 13.50 -4.06 10.85
C THR A 474 13.72 -3.51 9.44
N ASN A 475 12.65 -3.32 8.68
CA ASN A 475 12.72 -2.76 7.34
C ASN A 475 13.34 -1.36 7.38
N SER A 476 14.07 -1.00 6.32
CA SER A 476 14.61 0.34 6.12
C SER A 476 13.99 0.95 4.87
N TYR A 477 13.48 2.17 5.00
CA TYR A 477 12.74 2.90 3.96
C TYR A 477 13.51 4.14 3.52
N LYS A 478 13.39 4.50 2.24
CA LYS A 478 14.00 5.70 1.69
C LYS A 478 13.27 6.94 2.20
N THR A 479 14.04 7.92 2.66
CA THR A 479 13.54 9.25 3.03
C THR A 479 14.18 10.29 2.12
N GLU A 480 13.40 11.26 1.64
CA GLU A 480 13.88 12.30 0.74
C GLU A 480 13.24 13.64 1.08
N PHE A 481 14.04 14.70 1.16
CA PHE A 481 13.58 16.07 1.41
C PHE A 481 13.77 16.91 0.16
N ARG A 482 12.75 17.67 -0.25
CA ARG A 482 12.71 18.44 -1.50
C ARG A 482 12.37 19.91 -1.30
N ASP A 483 12.96 20.76 -2.15
CA ASP A 483 12.66 22.19 -2.19
C ASP A 483 11.32 22.49 -2.90
N TRP A 484 11.01 23.77 -3.07
CA TRP A 484 9.78 24.23 -3.74
C TRP A 484 9.77 24.01 -5.27
N GLN A 485 10.93 23.69 -5.87
CA GLN A 485 11.06 23.31 -7.29
C GLN A 485 10.98 21.79 -7.48
N GLY A 486 10.94 21.01 -6.40
CA GLY A 486 10.97 19.55 -6.41
C GLY A 486 12.38 18.96 -6.55
N ARG A 487 13.44 19.78 -6.42
CA ARG A 487 14.83 19.32 -6.37
C ARG A 487 15.11 18.65 -5.03
N THR A 488 15.91 17.58 -5.04
CA THR A 488 16.32 16.88 -3.81
C THR A 488 17.31 17.74 -3.03
N ILE A 489 16.93 18.14 -1.82
CA ILE A 489 17.80 18.79 -0.84
C ILE A 489 18.73 17.76 -0.21
N THR A 490 18.15 16.70 0.37
CA THR A 490 18.92 15.61 0.94
C THR A 490 18.11 14.31 0.90
N SER A 491 18.77 13.16 1.00
CA SER A 491 18.10 11.86 1.04
C SER A 491 18.88 10.86 1.90
N GLY A 492 18.16 9.92 2.51
CA GLY A 492 18.74 8.89 3.35
C GLY A 492 17.81 7.71 3.54
N THR A 493 18.02 6.97 4.62
CA THR A 493 17.17 5.83 5.01
C THR A 493 16.82 5.91 6.49
N ALA A 494 15.59 5.58 6.84
CA ALA A 494 15.14 5.42 8.22
C ALA A 494 14.55 4.02 8.42
N ARG A 495 14.72 3.45 9.61
CA ARG A 495 14.13 2.15 9.97
C ARG A 495 12.64 2.31 10.27
N TYR A 496 11.84 1.29 10.01
CA TYR A 496 10.45 1.24 10.44
C TYR A 496 10.31 1.61 11.92
N GLY A 497 9.36 2.50 12.24
CA GLY A 497 9.15 2.94 13.62
C GLY A 497 10.14 4.01 14.11
N THR A 498 11.10 4.46 13.28
CA THR A 498 12.03 5.56 13.61
C THR A 498 11.74 6.82 12.80
N THR A 499 12.12 7.99 13.31
CA THR A 499 11.99 9.27 12.60
C THR A 499 13.09 9.45 11.54
N PRO A 500 12.83 10.14 10.42
CA PRO A 500 13.86 10.52 9.46
C PRO A 500 14.94 11.42 10.09
N THR A 501 16.16 11.38 9.53
CA THR A 501 17.13 12.47 9.75
C THR A 501 16.68 13.67 8.91
N VAL A 502 16.22 14.74 9.58
CA VAL A 502 15.82 15.99 8.92
C VAL A 502 17.07 16.80 8.56
N PRO A 503 17.18 17.39 7.35
CA PRO A 503 18.28 18.27 7.01
C PRO A 503 18.36 19.46 7.99
N ALA A 504 19.53 19.68 8.59
CA ALA A 504 19.81 20.73 9.57
C ALA A 504 20.01 22.12 8.92
N LEU A 505 19.12 22.46 7.98
CA LEU A 505 19.09 23.74 7.29
C LEU A 505 18.21 24.72 8.05
N SER A 506 18.66 25.97 8.09
CA SER A 506 17.90 27.12 8.60
C SER A 506 17.49 27.99 7.43
N ASP A 507 16.27 28.54 7.48
CA ASP A 507 15.77 29.46 6.46
C ASP A 507 16.54 30.78 6.57
N THR A 508 17.56 30.89 5.73
CA THR A 508 18.62 31.89 5.83
C THR A 508 18.92 32.47 4.48
N THR A 509 18.09 33.42 4.06
CA THR A 509 18.52 34.47 3.15
C THR A 509 19.35 35.49 3.94
N TRP A 510 20.65 35.58 3.61
CA TRP A 510 21.36 36.85 3.81
C TRP A 510 21.12 37.68 2.55
N LEU A 511 20.79 38.97 2.73
CA LEU A 511 21.11 40.03 1.76
C LEU A 511 20.59 39.82 0.32
N ALA A 512 19.28 39.84 0.17
CA ALA A 512 18.63 39.97 -1.14
C ALA A 512 17.73 41.22 -1.17
N ASP A 513 18.30 42.43 -1.14
CA ASP A 513 17.60 43.62 -1.67
C ASP A 513 18.07 43.80 -3.13
N PRO A 514 17.30 43.34 -4.14
CA PRO A 514 17.72 43.40 -5.54
C PRO A 514 17.76 44.81 -6.12
N ASP A 515 17.34 45.85 -5.37
CA ASP A 515 17.56 47.26 -5.72
C ASP A 515 18.59 47.95 -4.79
N MET A 516 19.01 47.34 -3.67
CA MET A 516 19.78 47.93 -2.55
C MET A 516 19.49 49.41 -2.24
N ASN A 517 18.20 49.77 -2.29
CA ASN A 517 17.76 51.16 -2.31
C ASN A 517 17.34 51.71 -0.94
N PHE A 518 17.24 50.85 0.09
CA PHE A 518 16.91 51.22 1.47
C PHE A 518 18.16 51.15 2.38
N ASP A 519 18.59 52.29 2.91
CA ASP A 519 19.93 52.52 3.48
C ASP A 519 20.29 51.74 4.78
N ASN A 520 19.47 50.80 5.26
CA ASN A 520 19.50 50.36 6.67
C ASN A 520 19.16 48.89 7.00
N VAL A 521 18.91 47.99 6.04
CA VAL A 521 18.26 46.68 6.34
C VAL A 521 19.15 45.70 7.14
N ASP A 522 20.39 45.42 6.72
CA ASP A 522 21.29 44.45 7.37
C ASP A 522 22.49 45.09 8.12
N GLY A 523 22.55 46.43 8.20
CA GLY A 523 23.49 47.19 9.05
C GLY A 523 24.98 46.98 8.75
N TRP A 524 25.38 47.24 7.51
CA TRP A 524 26.78 47.23 7.07
C TRP A 524 27.65 48.29 7.79
N ARG A 525 28.91 47.94 8.05
CA ARG A 525 29.90 48.75 8.77
C ARG A 525 31.31 48.45 8.29
N ASP A 526 32.22 49.43 8.36
CA ASP A 526 33.66 49.17 8.14
C ASP A 526 34.34 48.60 9.37
N ASP A 527 35.57 48.13 9.22
CA ASP A 527 36.37 47.55 10.29
C ASP A 527 36.76 48.58 11.37
N TRP A 528 37.43 49.70 11.03
CA TRP A 528 37.66 50.82 11.99
C TRP A 528 37.96 52.24 11.46
N TRP A 529 38.49 52.50 10.25
CA TRP A 529 39.17 53.80 9.98
C TRP A 529 38.80 54.65 8.74
N HIS A 530 38.01 54.17 7.76
CA HIS A 530 37.93 54.84 6.44
C HIS A 530 36.58 55.41 5.96
N GLY A 531 35.57 55.42 6.83
CA GLY A 531 34.32 56.15 6.64
C GLY A 531 33.21 55.31 6.01
N SER A 532 32.00 55.41 6.59
CA SER A 532 30.89 54.48 6.39
C SER A 532 30.58 54.15 4.92
N PRO A 533 30.22 52.90 4.60
CA PRO A 533 29.76 52.55 3.26
C PRO A 533 28.46 53.29 2.95
N THR A 534 28.25 53.61 1.67
CA THR A 534 27.07 54.35 1.22
C THR A 534 26.29 53.52 0.23
N PHE A 535 24.99 53.35 0.48
CA PHE A 535 24.12 52.82 -0.56
C PHE A 535 23.96 53.90 -1.64
N THR A 536 24.19 53.56 -2.91
CA THR A 536 23.96 54.38 -4.12
C THR A 536 22.79 53.78 -4.90
N LYS A 537 22.23 54.50 -5.89
CA LYS A 537 21.11 53.96 -6.69
C LYS A 537 21.46 52.68 -7.46
N ASP A 538 22.77 52.40 -7.55
CA ASP A 538 23.38 51.29 -8.27
C ASP A 538 23.83 50.15 -7.34
N GLY A 539 23.81 50.32 -6.01
CA GLY A 539 24.18 49.25 -5.07
C GLY A 539 24.77 49.72 -3.73
N LEU A 540 25.38 48.81 -2.98
CA LEU A 540 26.20 49.14 -1.81
C LEU A 540 27.60 49.58 -2.28
N THR A 541 27.89 50.86 -2.15
CA THR A 541 29.18 51.45 -2.52
C THR A 541 30.13 51.47 -1.31
N VAL A 542 31.28 50.82 -1.47
CA VAL A 542 32.34 50.68 -0.46
C VAL A 542 33.62 51.37 -0.93
N ASN A 543 34.33 52.00 -0.01
CA ASN A 543 35.52 52.84 -0.24
C ASN A 543 36.64 52.58 0.79
N SER A 544 36.41 51.62 1.68
CA SER A 544 37.34 51.16 2.71
C SER A 544 37.98 49.83 2.30
N ARG A 545 38.85 49.28 3.16
CA ARG A 545 39.46 47.97 2.91
C ARG A 545 38.50 46.82 3.20
N ASP A 546 37.72 46.92 4.28
CA ASP A 546 36.97 45.83 4.88
C ASP A 546 35.57 46.33 5.31
N THR A 547 34.54 46.05 4.51
CA THR A 547 33.14 46.38 4.87
C THR A 547 32.36 45.09 5.17
N ARG A 548 31.72 45.02 6.33
CA ARG A 548 31.12 43.81 6.91
C ARG A 548 29.65 44.03 7.25
N ALA A 549 28.79 43.06 6.93
CA ALA A 549 27.39 43.05 7.35
C ALA A 549 27.24 42.58 8.81
N ASN A 550 26.05 42.69 9.40
CA ASN A 550 25.76 42.00 10.65
C ASN A 550 25.72 40.48 10.42
N GLY A 551 26.33 39.72 11.35
CA GLY A 551 26.36 38.27 11.26
C GLY A 551 25.03 37.60 11.61
N LYS A 552 24.72 36.48 10.96
CA LYS A 552 23.60 35.59 11.31
C LYS A 552 24.15 34.19 11.67
N THR A 553 23.45 33.47 12.54
CA THR A 553 23.92 32.17 13.08
C THR A 553 23.39 31.00 12.24
N VAL A 554 24.25 30.01 11.96
CA VAL A 554 23.96 28.87 11.07
C VAL A 554 24.03 27.50 11.77
N GLY A 555 23.49 26.46 11.13
CA GLY A 555 23.64 25.07 11.58
C GLY A 555 25.05 24.50 11.44
N ALA A 556 25.35 23.42 12.16
CA ALA A 556 26.57 22.65 11.96
C ALA A 556 26.58 21.96 10.59
N ASN A 557 27.78 21.70 10.05
CA ASN A 557 28.04 21.11 8.73
C ASN A 557 27.36 21.84 7.54
N ALA A 558 27.03 23.13 7.71
CA ALA A 558 26.54 23.96 6.61
C ALA A 558 27.58 24.11 5.48
N ALA A 559 27.11 23.98 4.23
CA ALA A 559 27.69 24.69 3.10
C ALA A 559 26.89 25.97 2.87
N ILE A 560 27.57 27.02 2.38
CA ILE A 560 26.94 28.30 2.06
C ILE A 560 27.09 28.54 0.58
N HIS A 561 25.96 28.67 -0.12
CA HIS A 561 25.93 29.19 -1.48
C HIS A 561 25.99 30.71 -1.43
N VAL A 562 26.77 31.32 -2.33
CA VAL A 562 26.99 32.76 -2.45
C VAL A 562 26.70 33.16 -3.88
N GLU A 563 25.75 34.07 -4.05
CA GLU A 563 25.30 34.62 -5.33
C GLU A 563 25.44 36.15 -5.29
N ALA A 564 26.38 36.71 -6.05
CA ALA A 564 26.69 38.14 -5.98
C ALA A 564 27.09 38.74 -7.33
N ASP A 565 26.91 40.06 -7.45
CA ASP A 565 27.40 40.89 -8.55
C ASP A 565 27.97 42.19 -7.96
N ALA A 566 29.19 42.56 -8.34
CA ALA A 566 29.84 43.77 -7.87
C ALA A 566 30.85 44.34 -8.88
N ASP A 567 30.80 45.65 -9.09
CA ASP A 567 31.79 46.36 -9.89
C ASP A 567 32.98 46.89 -9.06
N TYR A 568 34.18 46.49 -9.45
CA TYR A 568 35.46 46.98 -8.94
C TYR A 568 36.20 47.85 -9.97
N SER A 569 35.53 48.39 -10.99
CA SER A 569 36.14 49.26 -12.02
C SER A 569 36.82 50.52 -11.46
N GLU A 570 36.23 51.13 -10.44
CA GLU A 570 36.76 52.30 -9.74
C GLU A 570 37.72 51.95 -8.58
N ALA A 571 38.03 50.67 -8.37
CA ALA A 571 38.92 50.24 -7.28
C ALA A 571 40.38 50.58 -7.62
N ASN A 572 40.99 51.48 -6.85
CA ASN A 572 42.36 51.95 -7.00
C ASN A 572 43.38 50.96 -6.40
N ALA A 573 43.20 49.68 -6.68
CA ALA A 573 44.07 48.59 -6.26
C ALA A 573 45.35 48.60 -7.11
N THR A 574 46.42 49.16 -6.55
CA THR A 574 47.67 49.43 -7.29
C THR A 574 48.53 48.19 -7.61
N ASN A 575 48.05 46.98 -7.30
CA ASN A 575 48.79 45.73 -7.48
C ASN A 575 47.87 44.60 -8.00
N ALA A 576 48.19 44.07 -9.18
CA ALA A 576 47.41 43.01 -9.83
C ALA A 576 47.67 41.58 -9.27
N ALA A 577 48.65 41.41 -8.38
CA ALA A 577 48.88 40.16 -7.65
C ALA A 577 48.04 40.07 -6.35
N LYS A 578 47.26 41.10 -6.05
CA LYS A 578 46.30 41.17 -4.95
C LYS A 578 44.88 41.17 -5.49
N SER A 579 43.98 40.51 -4.77
CA SER A 579 42.57 40.40 -5.15
C SER A 579 41.70 41.14 -4.15
N SER A 580 40.86 42.03 -4.65
CA SER A 580 39.60 42.37 -3.99
C SER A 580 38.67 41.14 -3.98
N GLY A 581 37.51 41.22 -3.33
CA GLY A 581 36.61 40.08 -3.31
C GLY A 581 35.44 40.15 -2.34
N ILE A 582 34.68 39.08 -2.37
CA ILE A 582 33.45 38.85 -1.62
C ILE A 582 33.62 37.52 -0.87
N GLY A 583 33.19 37.47 0.38
CA GLY A 583 33.28 36.24 1.16
C GLY A 583 32.55 36.35 2.50
N PHE A 584 32.91 35.48 3.43
CA PHE A 584 32.39 35.53 4.78
C PHE A 584 33.41 35.07 5.82
N ASN A 585 33.28 35.63 7.02
CA ASN A 585 34.09 35.29 8.18
C ASN A 585 33.25 34.53 9.20
N ILE A 586 33.87 33.55 9.87
CA ILE A 586 33.23 32.79 10.94
C ILE A 586 33.78 33.28 12.29
N ASN A 587 32.91 33.91 13.07
CA ASN A 587 33.28 34.64 14.28
C ASN A 587 33.36 33.72 15.51
N ASN A 588 34.27 32.75 15.47
CA ASN A 588 34.55 31.82 16.55
C ASN A 588 35.69 32.30 17.46
N ARG A 589 35.58 33.52 17.99
CA ARG A 589 36.55 34.22 18.88
C ARG A 589 37.94 34.53 18.29
N ASN A 590 38.38 33.84 17.24
CA ASN A 590 39.71 33.95 16.63
C ASN A 590 39.72 34.49 15.18
N ASN A 591 38.58 34.96 14.66
CA ASN A 591 38.42 35.49 13.28
C ASN A 591 39.07 34.61 12.19
N SER A 592 38.63 33.34 12.09
CA SER A 592 39.09 32.44 11.04
C SER A 592 38.42 32.77 9.70
N TYR A 593 39.20 33.28 8.74
CA TYR A 593 38.79 33.42 7.34
C TYR A 593 38.43 32.04 6.77
N GLN A 594 37.16 31.86 6.37
CA GLN A 594 36.63 30.57 5.90
C GLN A 594 35.52 30.82 4.87
N GLY A 595 35.92 31.10 3.63
CA GLY A 595 35.00 31.41 2.52
C GLY A 595 35.37 32.72 1.83
N TRP A 596 35.97 32.63 0.64
CA TRP A 596 36.44 33.78 -0.12
C TRP A 596 36.34 33.51 -1.63
N HIS A 597 35.77 34.45 -2.36
CA HIS A 597 35.78 34.50 -3.82
C HIS A 597 36.60 35.71 -4.29
N ALA A 598 37.61 35.44 -5.12
CA ALA A 598 38.58 36.42 -5.59
C ALA A 598 38.02 37.24 -6.77
N CYS A 599 37.64 38.50 -6.50
CA CYS A 599 37.22 39.44 -7.54
C CYS A 599 38.43 40.21 -8.10
N PRO A 600 38.72 40.11 -9.42
CA PRO A 600 39.86 40.81 -10.01
C PRO A 600 39.57 42.31 -10.13
N ASN A 601 40.49 43.14 -9.63
CA ASN A 601 40.36 44.60 -9.60
C ASN A 601 40.16 45.21 -11.00
N GLY A 602 39.46 46.34 -11.09
CA GLY A 602 39.29 47.10 -12.34
C GLY A 602 38.19 46.58 -13.28
N ARG A 603 37.28 45.72 -12.81
CA ARG A 603 36.12 45.22 -13.57
C ARG A 603 34.99 44.69 -12.67
N GLN A 604 33.87 44.39 -13.30
CA GLN A 604 32.75 43.64 -12.71
C GLN A 604 33.14 42.20 -12.33
N CYS A 605 32.51 41.71 -11.26
CA CYS A 605 32.71 40.40 -10.66
C CYS A 605 31.34 39.77 -10.32
N GLU A 606 30.91 38.81 -11.15
CA GLU A 606 29.81 37.91 -10.82
C GLU A 606 30.36 36.74 -9.97
N VAL A 607 29.56 36.28 -9.01
CA VAL A 607 29.87 35.16 -8.11
C VAL A 607 28.67 34.22 -8.05
N ASP A 608 28.89 32.96 -8.41
CA ASP A 608 27.99 31.83 -8.12
C ASP A 608 28.88 30.71 -7.59
N ALA A 609 28.93 30.55 -6.27
CA ALA A 609 29.89 29.66 -5.61
C ALA A 609 29.34 29.03 -4.33
N VAL A 610 29.65 27.74 -4.12
CA VAL A 610 29.39 27.06 -2.85
C VAL A 610 30.68 26.98 -2.04
N LEU A 611 30.66 27.54 -0.84
CA LEU A 611 31.80 27.65 0.06
C LEU A 611 31.53 26.83 1.33
N THR A 612 32.35 25.81 1.56
CA THR A 612 32.18 24.84 2.65
C THR A 612 33.18 25.11 3.78
N ALA A 613 32.67 25.48 4.96
CA ALA A 613 33.51 25.84 6.11
C ALA A 613 33.82 24.68 7.09
N GLY A 614 33.19 23.51 6.92
CA GLY A 614 33.46 22.34 7.77
C GLY A 614 33.01 22.51 9.23
N LEU A 615 31.86 23.16 9.44
CA LEU A 615 31.42 23.64 10.75
C LEU A 615 31.08 22.53 11.76
N ALA A 616 31.99 22.24 12.69
CA ALA A 616 31.78 21.27 13.77
C ALA A 616 30.65 21.63 14.76
N SER A 617 30.14 22.86 14.75
CA SER A 617 29.04 23.34 15.59
C SER A 617 28.32 24.51 14.93
N SER A 618 27.24 25.00 15.55
CA SER A 618 26.57 26.25 15.12
C SER A 618 27.51 27.46 15.30
N GLN A 619 27.55 28.34 14.31
CA GLN A 619 28.48 29.49 14.25
C GLN A 619 27.80 30.74 13.68
N THR A 620 28.32 31.92 14.02
CA THR A 620 27.90 33.18 13.38
C THR A 620 28.76 33.47 12.15
N ILE A 621 28.10 33.61 11.00
CA ILE A 621 28.69 33.97 9.72
C ILE A 621 28.46 35.47 9.47
N GLU A 622 29.55 36.21 9.27
CA GLU A 622 29.56 37.63 8.91
C GLU A 622 29.94 37.79 7.42
N PRO A 623 28.98 38.17 6.55
CA PRO A 623 29.26 38.53 5.16
C PRO A 623 30.21 39.73 5.05
N TRP A 624 31.11 39.71 4.07
CA TRP A 624 32.23 40.64 3.96
C TRP A 624 32.62 40.94 2.51
N VAL A 625 32.94 42.20 2.26
CA VAL A 625 33.43 42.74 0.98
C VAL A 625 34.77 43.43 1.27
N GLN A 626 35.77 43.19 0.44
CA GLN A 626 37.09 43.83 0.56
C GLN A 626 37.60 44.40 -0.76
N ILE A 627 38.25 45.57 -0.68
CA ILE A 627 39.14 46.13 -1.70
C ILE A 627 40.59 45.97 -1.18
N ASP A 628 41.41 45.15 -1.83
CA ASP A 628 42.83 45.00 -1.44
C ASP A 628 43.75 45.98 -2.19
N ASN A 629 44.73 46.56 -1.50
CA ASN A 629 45.63 47.56 -2.04
C ASN A 629 47.00 47.52 -1.31
N ASP A 630 48.03 48.11 -1.91
CA ASP A 630 49.37 48.26 -1.30
C ASP A 630 49.53 49.59 -0.55
N ARG A 631 48.47 50.38 -0.44
CA ARG A 631 48.44 51.65 0.30
C ARG A 631 47.35 51.59 1.37
N PHE A 632 47.67 52.11 2.55
CA PHE A 632 46.71 52.27 3.66
C PHE A 632 45.61 53.32 3.38
N ASN A 633 45.68 54.05 2.27
CA ASN A 633 44.74 55.10 1.90
C ASN A 633 44.45 55.12 0.39
N GLY A 634 43.25 55.59 0.03
CA GLY A 634 42.84 55.74 -1.36
C GLY A 634 42.56 54.40 -2.04
N TYR A 635 41.69 53.56 -1.45
CA TYR A 635 41.27 52.27 -2.02
C TYR A 635 40.45 52.42 -3.31
N GLY A 636 39.92 53.61 -3.60
CA GLY A 636 38.99 53.83 -4.71
C GLY A 636 37.57 53.47 -4.29
N THR A 637 36.79 52.99 -5.26
CA THR A 637 35.38 52.63 -5.06
C THR A 637 35.12 51.22 -5.58
N ALA A 638 34.31 50.43 -4.87
CA ALA A 638 33.62 49.28 -5.45
C ALA A 638 32.12 49.38 -5.15
N THR A 639 31.26 48.92 -6.05
CA THR A 639 29.80 48.93 -5.85
C THR A 639 29.27 47.51 -6.01
N VAL A 640 28.79 46.93 -4.92
CA VAL A 640 28.08 45.65 -4.92
C VAL A 640 26.65 45.91 -5.39
N HIS A 641 26.24 45.29 -6.49
CA HIS A 641 24.89 45.36 -7.05
C HIS A 641 23.96 44.36 -6.35
N HIS A 642 24.43 43.13 -6.14
CA HIS A 642 23.71 42.05 -5.45
C HIS A 642 24.69 41.22 -4.60
N MET A 643 24.26 40.65 -3.46
CA MET A 643 25.10 39.75 -2.66
C MET A 643 24.28 38.89 -1.69
N GLN A 644 23.64 37.87 -2.24
CA GLN A 644 22.89 36.88 -1.48
C GLN A 644 23.80 35.76 -0.97
N LEU A 645 23.54 35.28 0.25
CA LEU A 645 24.06 34.01 0.74
C LEU A 645 22.86 33.13 1.14
N THR A 646 22.99 31.80 1.00
CA THR A 646 22.00 30.83 1.49
C THR A 646 22.64 29.58 2.09
N GLN A 647 22.02 29.00 3.13
CA GLN A 647 22.44 27.69 3.65
C GLN A 647 21.92 26.56 2.77
N VAL A 648 22.83 25.72 2.26
CA VAL A 648 22.53 24.60 1.35
C VAL A 648 23.07 23.27 1.88
N ASP A 649 22.53 22.17 1.38
CA ASP A 649 23.08 20.83 1.61
C ASP A 649 24.48 20.72 0.95
N PRO A 650 25.50 20.20 1.65
CA PRO A 650 26.89 20.17 1.18
C PRO A 650 27.17 19.16 0.06
N THR A 651 26.17 18.39 -0.38
CA THR A 651 26.27 17.40 -1.47
C THR A 651 25.41 17.78 -2.67
N THR A 652 24.18 18.25 -2.44
CA THR A 652 23.25 18.60 -3.53
C THR A 652 23.29 20.07 -3.92
N HIS A 653 23.84 20.93 -3.06
CA HIS A 653 23.83 22.39 -3.16
C HIS A 653 22.42 23.02 -3.21
N ASN A 654 21.36 22.27 -2.90
CA ASN A 654 20.01 22.80 -2.76
C ASN A 654 19.73 23.18 -1.30
N GLY A 655 18.95 24.25 -1.08
CA GLY A 655 18.57 24.75 0.25
C GLY A 655 17.05 24.81 0.46
N ILE A 656 16.65 25.34 1.62
CA ILE A 656 15.25 25.72 1.92
C ILE A 656 14.99 27.23 1.76
N ALA A 657 15.99 28.02 1.38
CA ALA A 657 15.84 29.45 1.14
C ALA A 657 14.94 29.72 -0.09
N ARG A 658 14.11 30.76 0.00
CA ARG A 658 13.25 31.21 -1.11
C ARG A 658 12.87 32.69 -0.93
N ASP A 659 13.31 33.54 -1.83
CA ASP A 659 13.18 35.00 -1.69
C ASP A 659 11.71 35.45 -1.68
N GLY A 660 11.36 36.32 -0.72
CA GLY A 660 9.98 36.75 -0.54
C GLY A 660 9.09 35.75 0.19
N TYR A 661 9.63 34.62 0.65
CA TYR A 661 8.91 33.57 1.35
C TYR A 661 9.63 33.19 2.65
N VAL A 662 8.87 32.59 3.57
CA VAL A 662 9.38 31.99 4.82
C VAL A 662 8.98 30.54 4.86
N PHE A 663 9.96 29.67 5.08
CA PHE A 663 9.76 28.24 5.29
C PHE A 663 8.91 27.98 6.54
N THR A 664 7.78 27.29 6.37
CA THR A 664 6.83 26.98 7.45
C THR A 664 6.92 25.54 7.96
N GLY A 665 7.83 24.74 7.40
CA GLY A 665 7.98 23.31 7.69
C GLY A 665 7.80 22.45 6.43
N TRP A 666 7.52 21.17 6.64
CA TRP A 666 7.34 20.17 5.58
C TRP A 666 5.86 19.81 5.39
N ASP A 667 5.49 19.34 4.20
CA ASP A 667 4.14 18.85 3.88
C ASP A 667 3.66 17.66 4.74
N LYS A 668 4.62 16.96 5.36
CA LYS A 668 4.43 15.83 6.25
C LYS A 668 5.27 16.06 7.50
N ASP A 669 4.74 15.75 8.68
CA ASP A 669 5.43 15.92 9.95
C ASP A 669 6.61 14.92 10.10
N PRO A 670 7.87 15.38 10.10
CA PRO A 670 9.03 14.49 10.21
C PRO A 670 9.32 14.04 11.65
N SER A 671 8.57 14.51 12.65
CA SER A 671 8.59 13.94 14.01
C SER A 671 7.84 12.61 14.11
N LYS A 672 7.12 12.22 13.06
CA LYS A 672 6.41 10.94 13.00
C LYS A 672 7.33 9.81 12.50
N PRO A 673 7.20 8.60 13.05
CA PRO A 673 7.89 7.42 12.54
C PRO A 673 7.60 7.15 11.06
N VAL A 674 8.59 6.66 10.32
CA VAL A 674 8.36 6.15 8.96
C VAL A 674 7.74 4.76 9.00
N GLU A 675 6.73 4.56 8.15
CA GLU A 675 6.13 3.24 7.87
C GLU A 675 6.37 2.76 6.43
N GLY A 676 6.96 3.61 5.59
CA GLY A 676 7.19 3.38 4.16
C GLY A 676 8.07 4.48 3.54
N ASP A 677 8.45 4.31 2.28
CA ASP A 677 9.23 5.30 1.53
C ASP A 677 8.52 6.66 1.49
N THR A 678 9.18 7.72 1.95
CA THR A 678 8.55 9.01 2.21
C THR A 678 9.34 10.18 1.64
N VAL A 679 8.72 10.93 0.73
CA VAL A 679 9.19 12.23 0.24
C VAL A 679 8.53 13.35 1.04
N TYR A 680 9.33 14.25 1.60
CA TYR A 680 8.94 15.47 2.30
C TYR A 680 9.19 16.68 1.38
N THR A 681 8.21 17.55 1.24
CA THR A 681 8.28 18.75 0.38
C THR A 681 8.20 20.01 1.23
N ALA A 682 9.12 20.95 1.02
CA ALA A 682 9.17 22.19 1.78
C ALA A 682 7.92 23.06 1.55
N GLN A 683 7.32 23.57 2.63
CA GLN A 683 6.18 24.48 2.61
C GLN A 683 6.57 25.88 3.04
N TYR A 684 5.84 26.88 2.53
CA TYR A 684 6.18 28.28 2.64
C TYR A 684 4.95 29.17 2.80
N ARG A 685 5.11 30.29 3.51
CA ARG A 685 4.21 31.45 3.44
C ARG A 685 4.92 32.63 2.77
N PRO A 686 4.22 33.59 2.14
CA PRO A 686 4.84 34.85 1.76
C PRO A 686 5.41 35.60 2.98
N ALA A 687 6.50 36.33 2.75
CA ALA A 687 7.08 37.26 3.71
C ALA A 687 6.16 38.48 3.91
N VAL A 688 6.19 39.04 5.12
CA VAL A 688 5.48 40.27 5.51
C VAL A 688 6.49 41.29 5.97
N TYR A 689 6.62 42.37 5.21
CA TYR A 689 7.53 43.48 5.45
C TYR A 689 6.76 44.77 5.76
N LYS A 690 7.47 45.81 6.16
CA LYS A 690 6.92 47.14 6.46
C LYS A 690 7.55 48.23 5.61
N ILE A 691 6.75 49.27 5.37
CA ILE A 691 7.20 50.56 4.88
C ILE A 691 6.99 51.60 5.99
N ARG A 692 8.06 52.29 6.39
CA ARG A 692 8.04 53.43 7.31
C ARG A 692 8.18 54.71 6.50
N PHE A 693 7.30 55.68 6.73
CA PHE A 693 7.36 56.96 6.04
C PHE A 693 8.12 58.00 6.88
N ASP A 694 9.05 58.72 6.26
CA ASP A 694 9.89 59.76 6.88
C ASP A 694 9.56 61.14 6.29
N ALA A 695 9.41 62.14 7.16
CA ALA A 695 9.03 63.49 6.78
C ALA A 695 10.13 64.25 6.01
N ASN A 696 11.39 63.83 6.12
CA ASN A 696 12.54 64.34 5.39
C ASN A 696 12.65 65.88 5.40
N GLY A 697 12.71 66.46 6.61
CA GLY A 697 12.70 67.91 6.83
C GLY A 697 11.33 68.58 6.73
N GLY A 698 10.25 67.82 6.54
CA GLY A 698 8.87 68.22 6.84
C GLY A 698 8.47 67.96 8.29
N THR A 699 7.18 68.16 8.59
CA THR A 699 6.56 67.93 9.90
C THR A 699 5.29 67.08 9.77
N GLY A 700 4.89 66.43 10.87
CA GLY A 700 3.74 65.52 10.94
C GLY A 700 4.14 64.12 11.38
N ALA A 701 3.23 63.15 11.24
CA ALA A 701 3.47 61.74 11.56
C ALA A 701 2.65 60.82 10.63
N MET A 702 3.22 59.66 10.29
CA MET A 702 2.56 58.58 9.56
C MET A 702 2.84 57.24 10.26
N ALA A 703 1.88 56.31 10.18
CA ALA A 703 2.06 54.96 10.69
C ALA A 703 2.91 54.10 9.74
N GLU A 704 3.58 53.09 10.27
CA GLU A 704 4.19 52.04 9.44
C GLU A 704 3.11 51.21 8.73
N GLN A 705 3.35 50.90 7.47
CA GLN A 705 2.42 50.16 6.61
C GLN A 705 2.95 48.76 6.30
N SER A 706 2.20 47.72 6.69
CA SER A 706 2.55 46.32 6.38
C SER A 706 2.18 45.94 4.94
N HIS A 707 3.10 45.25 4.27
CA HIS A 707 2.97 44.71 2.92
C HIS A 707 3.28 43.22 2.91
N THR A 708 2.65 42.47 2.01
CA THR A 708 2.90 41.04 1.80
C THR A 708 3.63 40.84 0.47
N TYR A 709 4.55 39.89 0.41
CA TYR A 709 5.21 39.52 -0.84
C TYR A 709 4.23 38.97 -1.88
N ASP A 710 4.53 39.17 -3.16
CA ASP A 710 3.67 38.92 -4.35
C ASP A 710 2.27 39.57 -4.31
N ARG A 711 2.03 40.50 -3.38
CA ARG A 711 0.75 41.20 -3.22
C ARG A 711 0.88 42.69 -3.57
N LYS A 712 0.27 43.05 -4.70
CA LYS A 712 0.10 44.46 -5.11
C LYS A 712 -0.71 45.24 -4.07
N GLN A 713 -0.14 46.31 -3.52
CA GLN A 713 -0.72 47.15 -2.47
C GLN A 713 -0.38 48.63 -2.72
N ALA A 714 -1.33 49.54 -2.52
CA ALA A 714 -1.10 50.97 -2.62
C ALA A 714 -0.40 51.54 -1.38
N LEU A 715 0.57 52.44 -1.57
CA LEU A 715 1.15 53.24 -0.49
C LEU A 715 0.08 54.11 0.20
N THR A 716 0.26 54.39 1.49
CA THR A 716 -0.59 55.31 2.24
C THR A 716 -0.42 56.74 1.71
N ALA A 717 -1.50 57.50 1.71
CA ALA A 717 -1.50 58.91 1.32
C ALA A 717 -0.57 59.74 2.22
N ASN A 718 0.26 60.61 1.65
CA ASN A 718 1.07 61.53 2.45
C ASN A 718 0.22 62.41 3.38
N THR A 719 0.60 62.47 4.67
CA THR A 719 0.04 63.40 5.66
C THR A 719 1.05 64.42 6.19
N PHE A 720 2.33 64.34 5.78
CA PHE A 720 3.33 65.33 6.16
C PHE A 720 3.11 66.66 5.44
N ALA A 721 3.56 67.75 6.06
CA ALA A 721 3.60 69.09 5.48
C ALA A 721 5.01 69.69 5.62
N ARG A 722 5.35 70.70 4.80
CA ARG A 722 6.60 71.44 4.91
C ARG A 722 6.38 72.88 4.44
N GLU A 723 6.58 73.84 5.34
CA GLU A 723 6.24 75.25 5.08
C GLU A 723 7.06 75.82 3.91
N GLY A 724 6.36 76.36 2.91
CA GLY A 724 6.98 76.87 1.68
C GLY A 724 7.35 75.80 0.62
N TYR A 725 6.95 74.53 0.79
CA TYR A 725 7.23 73.44 -0.16
C TYR A 725 5.97 72.69 -0.55
N ARG A 726 5.95 72.12 -1.76
CA ARG A 726 4.99 71.09 -2.19
C ARG A 726 5.61 69.70 -2.07
N PHE A 727 4.83 68.73 -1.63
CA PHE A 727 5.17 67.31 -1.73
C PHE A 727 5.21 66.91 -3.22
N THR A 728 6.26 66.21 -3.66
CA THR A 728 6.41 65.75 -5.05
C THR A 728 6.28 64.24 -5.21
N GLY A 729 6.57 63.48 -4.15
CA GLY A 729 6.51 62.02 -4.15
C GLY A 729 7.26 61.43 -2.96
N TRP A 730 7.32 60.11 -2.92
CA TRP A 730 8.20 59.36 -2.04
C TRP A 730 9.49 59.02 -2.78
N ASN A 731 10.58 58.84 -2.03
CA ASN A 731 11.82 58.26 -2.53
C ASN A 731 12.36 57.28 -1.48
N THR A 732 13.10 56.24 -1.87
CA THR A 732 13.75 55.35 -0.89
C THR A 732 14.82 56.04 -0.06
N ARG A 733 15.22 57.27 -0.41
CA ARG A 733 16.26 58.06 0.29
C ARG A 733 15.91 59.52 0.49
N GLY A 734 16.47 60.09 1.56
CA GLY A 734 16.26 61.50 1.92
C GLY A 734 16.79 62.49 0.87
N ASP A 735 17.91 62.18 0.21
CA ASP A 735 18.53 63.05 -0.80
C ASP A 735 17.86 63.02 -2.19
N GLY A 736 16.84 62.17 -2.36
CA GLY A 736 16.08 62.04 -3.60
C GLY A 736 16.77 61.26 -4.72
N LYS A 737 17.96 60.68 -4.51
CA LYS A 737 18.68 59.92 -5.55
C LYS A 737 18.25 58.46 -5.69
N GLY A 738 17.48 57.92 -4.74
CA GLY A 738 16.97 56.55 -4.77
C GLY A 738 15.75 56.38 -5.68
N LYS A 739 15.07 55.23 -5.54
CA LYS A 739 13.89 54.86 -6.32
C LYS A 739 12.68 55.74 -5.92
N ALA A 740 12.08 56.42 -6.89
CA ALA A 740 10.97 57.36 -6.65
C ALA A 740 9.58 56.71 -6.85
N PHE A 741 8.60 57.12 -6.06
CA PHE A 741 7.20 56.70 -6.15
C PHE A 741 6.25 57.88 -6.03
N THR A 742 5.08 57.83 -6.69
CA THR A 742 4.04 58.84 -6.54
C THR A 742 3.19 58.61 -5.28
N ASP A 743 2.46 59.64 -4.85
CA ASP A 743 1.48 59.49 -3.76
C ASP A 743 0.46 58.39 -4.11
N LYS A 744 0.16 57.53 -3.14
CA LYS A 744 -0.76 56.37 -3.29
C LYS A 744 -0.38 55.35 -4.39
N GLN A 745 0.87 55.33 -4.87
CA GLN A 745 1.30 54.37 -5.90
C GLN A 745 1.08 52.91 -5.47
N THR A 746 0.53 52.09 -6.37
CA THR A 746 0.48 50.63 -6.19
C THR A 746 1.87 50.04 -6.41
N VAL A 747 2.40 49.41 -5.36
CA VAL A 747 3.71 48.76 -5.32
C VAL A 747 3.55 47.27 -5.02
N THR A 748 4.60 46.49 -5.27
CA THR A 748 4.71 45.07 -4.89
C THR A 748 6.19 44.77 -4.63
N ASN A 749 6.46 43.75 -3.81
CA ASN A 749 7.80 43.17 -3.63
C ASN A 749 8.92 44.20 -3.36
N LEU A 750 8.64 45.26 -2.59
CA LEU A 750 9.65 46.28 -2.24
C LEU A 750 10.73 45.75 -1.29
N LEU A 751 10.44 44.68 -0.56
CA LEU A 751 11.39 43.91 0.25
C LEU A 751 11.03 42.43 0.15
N THR A 752 12.05 41.58 0.25
CA THR A 752 11.98 40.11 0.15
C THR A 752 12.02 39.41 1.52
N HIS A 753 12.44 40.12 2.58
CA HIS A 753 12.68 39.54 3.91
C HIS A 753 11.51 39.77 4.88
N ASP A 754 11.20 38.77 5.70
CA ASP A 754 10.13 38.83 6.69
C ASP A 754 10.51 39.71 7.89
N GLY A 755 9.57 40.56 8.33
CA GLY A 755 9.79 41.53 9.41
C GLY A 755 10.63 42.76 9.05
N ALA A 756 11.27 42.78 7.87
CA ALA A 756 12.10 43.89 7.41
C ALA A 756 11.29 45.20 7.27
N THR A 757 11.94 46.34 7.50
CA THR A 757 11.31 47.67 7.47
C THR A 757 12.12 48.64 6.61
N GLY A 758 11.60 48.94 5.42
CA GLY A 758 12.18 49.92 4.48
C GLY A 758 11.64 51.33 4.76
N VAL A 759 12.43 52.35 4.45
CA VAL A 759 12.07 53.76 4.70
C VAL A 759 11.76 54.47 3.38
N LEU A 760 10.61 55.15 3.31
CA LEU A 760 10.27 56.07 2.22
C LEU A 760 10.28 57.51 2.73
N TYR A 761 11.18 58.31 2.18
CA TYR A 761 11.39 59.72 2.52
C TYR A 761 10.54 60.61 1.62
N ALA A 762 9.84 61.57 2.22
CA ALA A 762 9.06 62.56 1.49
C ALA A 762 9.98 63.47 0.65
N GLN A 763 9.64 63.70 -0.61
CA GLN A 763 10.37 64.63 -1.48
C GLN A 763 9.61 65.94 -1.65
N TRP A 764 10.37 67.04 -1.68
CA TRP A 764 9.86 68.38 -1.45
C TRP A 764 10.45 69.38 -2.45
N GLU A 765 9.58 70.11 -3.15
CA GLU A 765 9.98 71.20 -4.05
C GLU A 765 9.54 72.54 -3.48
N ARG A 766 10.44 73.53 -3.40
CA ARG A 766 10.11 74.86 -2.86
C ARG A 766 9.11 75.55 -3.79
N LEU A 767 8.01 76.04 -3.22
CA LEU A 767 7.07 76.87 -3.94
C LEU A 767 7.74 78.21 -4.29
N PRO A 768 7.59 78.73 -5.53
CA PRO A 768 8.14 80.03 -5.87
C PRO A 768 7.48 81.12 -5.02
N GLU A 769 8.28 82.06 -4.52
CA GLU A 769 7.78 83.24 -3.83
C GLU A 769 7.04 84.14 -4.82
N THR A 770 5.72 83.92 -4.93
CA THR A 770 4.80 84.88 -5.52
C THR A 770 4.86 86.14 -4.67
N ALA A 771 5.55 87.17 -5.19
CA ALA A 771 5.76 88.42 -4.49
C ALA A 771 4.42 89.12 -4.20
N LEU A 772 3.91 88.92 -2.97
CA LEU A 772 2.88 89.78 -2.41
C LEU A 772 3.48 91.18 -2.25
N PRO A 773 2.84 92.24 -2.78
CA PRO A 773 3.44 93.57 -2.80
C PRO A 773 3.64 94.13 -1.39
N TRP A 774 4.75 94.84 -1.19
CA TRP A 774 5.01 95.57 0.04
C TRP A 774 4.02 96.73 0.22
N SER A 775 2.95 96.49 0.97
CA SER A 775 2.15 97.53 1.61
C SER A 775 1.74 97.03 3.01
N GLY A 776 2.26 97.67 4.05
CA GLY A 776 2.06 97.22 5.43
C GLY A 776 0.62 97.40 5.91
N GLY A 777 0.07 96.36 6.54
CA GLY A 777 -1.23 96.39 7.20
C GLY A 777 -1.27 95.39 8.34
N THR A 778 -1.53 95.86 9.57
CA THR A 778 -1.69 95.03 10.76
C THR A 778 -2.99 94.24 10.68
N MET A 779 -2.93 92.92 10.70
CA MET A 779 -4.13 92.08 10.85
C MET A 779 -4.51 91.95 12.33
N THR A 780 -5.60 92.62 12.70
CA THR A 780 -6.37 92.34 13.92
C THR A 780 -7.81 92.01 13.57
N HIS A 781 -8.37 91.05 14.31
CA HIS A 781 -9.75 90.53 14.25
C HIS A 781 -10.13 89.51 13.16
N ASN A 782 -10.98 88.57 13.58
CA ASN A 782 -11.71 87.62 12.75
C ASN A 782 -12.67 88.33 11.81
N LEU A 783 -12.97 87.71 10.65
CA LEU A 783 -14.36 87.45 10.28
C LEU A 783 -14.49 86.37 9.19
N THR A 784 -15.66 85.75 9.13
CA THR A 784 -16.07 84.77 8.12
C THR A 784 -16.63 85.46 6.86
N THR A 785 -16.69 84.71 5.74
CA THR A 785 -17.85 84.60 4.79
C THR A 785 -17.52 84.74 3.29
N ILE A 786 -17.32 83.59 2.61
CA ILE A 786 -17.81 83.16 1.27
C ILE A 786 -17.65 84.06 0.01
N LEU A 787 -17.29 83.37 -1.11
CA LEU A 787 -17.51 83.65 -2.56
C LEU A 787 -16.22 83.97 -3.36
N GLY A 788 -15.95 83.32 -4.51
CA GLY A 788 -16.63 82.19 -5.14
C GLY A 788 -16.07 81.82 -6.53
N GLY A 789 -16.44 80.63 -7.04
CA GLY A 789 -15.98 80.08 -8.35
C GLY A 789 -14.71 79.20 -8.23
N LEU A 790 -14.48 78.18 -9.05
CA LEU A 790 -15.27 77.64 -10.18
C LEU A 790 -15.46 76.12 -9.98
N LEU A 791 -16.62 75.57 -10.37
CA LEU A 791 -16.90 74.13 -10.20
C LEU A 791 -17.60 73.57 -11.45
N ILE A 792 -16.87 72.76 -12.21
CA ILE A 792 -17.40 72.04 -13.39
C ILE A 792 -17.77 70.62 -12.95
N LEU A 793 -19.06 70.30 -12.97
CA LEU A 793 -19.58 68.96 -12.74
C LEU A 793 -20.29 68.45 -13.99
N ALA A 794 -19.85 67.29 -14.48
CA ALA A 794 -20.58 66.54 -15.51
C ALA A 794 -21.69 65.69 -14.84
N ILE A 795 -22.85 65.64 -15.48
CA ILE A 795 -24.05 64.94 -14.98
C ILE A 795 -24.16 63.56 -15.65
N PRO A 796 -24.67 62.55 -14.94
CA PRO A 796 -25.60 61.60 -15.55
C PRO A 796 -26.99 61.64 -14.88
N PHE A 797 -28.02 61.66 -15.71
CA PHE A 797 -29.43 61.70 -15.32
C PHE A 797 -29.93 60.28 -14.97
N VAL A 798 -30.63 60.11 -13.84
CA VAL A 798 -31.61 59.02 -13.67
C VAL A 798 -32.87 59.59 -13.00
N LEU A 799 -33.99 59.55 -13.72
CA LEU A 799 -35.31 59.88 -13.18
C LEU A 799 -35.91 58.66 -12.46
N MET A 800 -36.41 58.85 -11.24
CA MET A 800 -37.64 58.17 -10.80
C MET A 800 -38.52 59.12 -9.97
N ARG A 801 -39.82 59.10 -10.27
CA ARG A 801 -40.80 60.13 -9.88
C ARG A 801 -41.81 59.52 -8.89
N ARG A 802 -41.88 60.01 -7.66
CA ARG A 802 -42.71 59.42 -6.60
C ARG A 802 -44.01 60.20 -6.36
N ARG A 803 -45.16 59.62 -6.75
CA ARG A 803 -46.57 59.89 -6.35
C ARG A 803 -47.48 59.07 -7.31
N ARG A 804 -48.70 58.65 -6.97
CA ARG A 804 -49.63 59.09 -5.90
C ARG A 804 -50.69 57.99 -5.66
N LEU A 805 -51.21 57.90 -4.41
CA LEU A 805 -52.53 57.36 -4.00
C LEU A 805 -52.89 55.89 -4.36
N GLY A 806 -53.53 55.21 -3.41
CA GLY A 806 -53.86 53.79 -3.43
C GLY A 806 -53.62 53.22 -2.04
#